data_AF-U6GED0-F1
#
_entry.id   AF-U6GED0-F1
#
_cell.length_a   1.000
_cell.length_b   1.000
_cell.length_c   1.000
_cell.angle_alpha   90.00
_cell.angle_beta   90.00
_cell.angle_gamma   90.00
#
_symmetry.space_group_name_H-M   'P 1'
#
loop_
_entity.id
_entity.type
_entity.pdbx_description
1 polymer ?
#
loop_
_entity_poly.entity_id
_entity_poly.type
_entity_poly.pdbx_seq_one_letter_code
_entity_poly.pdbx_strand_id
1 'polypeptide(L)'
;MPAPAAKLPSRPNGGFSSASSSSDSNGKKGCWGLWRRLLQGAIAHVENTPAVVAAKTQRKPCGVGRYFVLVTYVIYAFLTARVYFAWPNLSNLLFRANAYSWLCDQYLAEGKPDMREPVHGGKRYICEDQNSAVGNIFVTCLAFAFSFSLAAGLLLDYLGPRITAAIGQLMNALAWVLLAFGSESVQTYIAAFIFMGIGSDIGYLPLLSSANLFPGHEGLIVAILGASKSASFAVPTILDKIEVANPGIGLKEVCLGYALVGPGLCFVVSLFLIPYKHFKPWNEFTEIEKGGDYHHPIQRVNDSFASIEAHAWRDSFSSFHEGQWPLYAHDGHSGATASEPGRRSKNFLDVPRQGAGKGQGKKTRSECGGADEERKTQDDKQNKGGVSPPIADQTEEVPAIYQATRMSVATGGAGNAETLDQLAAAKEEKPASFLKQFTSPYAICIVLYSIIKAIIYAFFTTTAENLLGKEVNDFMGAALPFSLFPCIVIGKVVDMVGIMPILFFLNTCITLAYGFSMVPALPTAYLSALLYICYVSFYSSQSYCFVSDTFSSSHFGKIVGTIHLIAGFLSLLKIPMQKLVVEVFHSVYYYPCLIILVLCGINYLVLLLLLCKKRADPHPFWPQAARDMAKQEAEEKRRAAQEKKEKAKAKKEQKDRPELRNQETDV
;
A
#
# COMPACT_ATOMS: atom_id res chain seq x y z
N MET A 1 18.92 -7.00 66.84
CA MET A 1 17.57 -7.36 67.34
C MET A 1 16.69 -6.13 67.29
N PRO A 2 15.36 -6.26 67.16
CA PRO A 2 14.58 -7.38 66.62
C PRO A 2 14.02 -7.04 65.21
N ALA A 3 13.11 -7.87 64.69
CA ALA A 3 12.33 -7.55 63.49
C ALA A 3 10.82 -7.42 63.81
N PRO A 4 9.85 -8.15 63.22
CA PRO A 4 8.75 -7.48 62.52
C PRO A 4 7.35 -7.78 63.10
N ALA A 5 6.32 -7.19 62.53
CA ALA A 5 4.92 -7.60 62.73
C ALA A 5 4.14 -7.58 61.40
N ALA A 6 3.74 -8.77 60.94
CA ALA A 6 2.77 -8.94 59.86
C ALA A 6 1.48 -9.56 60.43
N LYS A 7 0.30 -9.24 59.86
CA LYS A 7 -0.94 -10.01 60.05
C LYS A 7 -2.02 -9.67 59.01
N LEU A 8 -2.20 -10.59 58.06
CA LEU A 8 -3.53 -11.03 57.60
C LEU A 8 -4.07 -12.08 58.62
N PRO A 9 -5.32 -12.60 58.53
CA PRO A 9 -6.35 -12.39 57.51
C PRO A 9 -7.75 -12.05 58.09
N SER A 10 -8.75 -11.87 57.22
CA SER A 10 -10.03 -12.63 57.28
C SER A 10 -10.99 -12.26 56.14
N ARG A 11 -11.82 -13.23 55.74
CA ARG A 11 -13.00 -13.10 54.88
C ARG A 11 -13.96 -14.24 55.23
N PRO A 12 -15.27 -14.00 55.30
CA PRO A 12 -16.19 -15.04 54.81
C PRO A 12 -17.40 -14.50 54.02
N ASN A 13 -17.60 -15.12 52.85
CA ASN A 13 -18.83 -15.63 52.23
C ASN A 13 -20.22 -14.98 52.44
N GLY A 14 -21.02 -14.98 51.34
CA GLY A 14 -22.49 -14.84 51.32
C GLY A 14 -22.98 -13.44 50.92
N GLY A 15 -23.74 -13.22 49.83
CA GLY A 15 -24.03 -14.10 48.69
C GLY A 15 -25.42 -14.74 48.68
N PHE A 16 -26.39 -14.12 47.98
CA PHE A 16 -27.52 -14.80 47.32
C PHE A 16 -28.13 -13.93 46.19
N SER A 17 -28.81 -14.59 45.23
CA SER A 17 -29.57 -13.98 44.12
C SER A 17 -31.07 -13.84 44.51
N SER A 18 -32.07 -13.42 43.70
CA SER A 18 -32.22 -13.20 42.24
C SER A 18 -33.49 -12.37 41.92
N ALA A 19 -33.59 -11.83 40.69
CA ALA A 19 -34.83 -11.48 39.95
C ALA A 19 -35.69 -10.26 40.45
N SER A 20 -36.42 -9.50 39.62
CA SER A 20 -36.44 -9.40 38.13
C SER A 20 -37.20 -8.16 37.58
N SER A 21 -36.82 -7.75 36.35
CA SER A 21 -37.67 -7.22 35.25
C SER A 21 -38.20 -5.77 35.22
N SER A 22 -38.41 -5.30 33.97
CA SER A 22 -38.94 -4.00 33.47
C SER A 22 -38.00 -2.77 33.49
N SER A 23 -37.93 -1.91 32.46
CA SER A 23 -38.36 -2.06 31.04
C SER A 23 -37.56 -1.11 30.11
N ASP A 24 -37.87 -1.14 28.81
CA ASP A 24 -37.15 -0.64 27.64
C ASP A 24 -36.42 0.71 27.67
N SER A 25 -35.19 0.69 27.09
CA SER A 25 -34.81 1.65 26.05
C SER A 25 -33.66 1.08 25.19
N ASN A 26 -33.99 0.42 24.07
CA ASN A 26 -33.00 -0.24 23.21
C ASN A 26 -32.84 0.47 21.85
N GLY A 27 -31.61 0.60 21.34
CA GLY A 27 -31.36 1.23 20.03
C GLY A 27 -29.97 1.85 19.85
N LYS A 28 -29.46 2.64 20.81
CA LYS A 28 -28.20 3.41 20.64
C LYS A 28 -26.90 2.64 20.97
N LYS A 29 -26.98 1.42 21.51
CA LYS A 29 -25.79 0.68 21.99
C LYS A 29 -25.06 -0.14 20.91
N GLY A 30 -25.70 -0.42 19.77
CA GLY A 30 -25.13 -1.27 18.70
C GLY A 30 -23.87 -0.69 18.04
N CYS A 31 -23.99 0.48 17.40
CA CYS A 31 -22.89 1.09 16.66
C CYS A 31 -21.68 1.42 17.56
N TRP A 32 -21.90 2.01 18.74
CA TRP A 32 -20.81 2.36 19.67
C TRP A 32 -20.14 1.12 20.29
N GLY A 33 -20.90 0.05 20.55
CA GLY A 33 -20.37 -1.24 20.99
C GLY A 33 -19.54 -1.93 19.91
N LEU A 34 -19.97 -1.86 18.65
CA LEU A 34 -19.21 -2.37 17.50
C LEU A 34 -17.91 -1.58 17.29
N TRP A 35 -17.97 -0.24 17.32
CA TRP A 35 -16.79 0.63 17.24
C TRP A 35 -15.80 0.34 18.37
N ARG A 36 -16.27 0.20 19.62
CA ARG A 36 -15.40 -0.10 20.76
C ARG A 36 -14.73 -1.47 20.63
N ARG A 37 -15.45 -2.49 20.12
CA ARG A 37 -14.90 -3.82 19.83
C ARG A 37 -13.90 -3.82 18.67
N LEU A 38 -14.17 -3.04 17.61
CA LEU A 38 -13.21 -2.84 16.50
C LEU A 38 -11.93 -2.14 16.99
N LEU A 39 -12.05 -1.12 17.85
CA LEU A 39 -10.90 -0.48 18.48
C LEU A 39 -10.11 -1.45 19.39
N GLN A 40 -10.80 -2.27 20.18
CA GLN A 40 -10.15 -3.25 21.06
C GLN A 40 -9.52 -4.42 20.28
N GLY A 41 -10.08 -4.82 19.14
CA GLY A 41 -9.48 -5.80 18.23
C GLY A 41 -8.27 -5.25 17.48
N ALA A 42 -8.31 -3.97 17.05
CA ALA A 42 -7.16 -3.29 16.46
C ALA A 42 -6.03 -3.02 17.47
N ILE A 43 -6.34 -3.00 18.78
CA ILE A 43 -5.37 -2.99 19.88
C ILE A 43 -5.22 -4.42 20.42
N ALA A 44 -5.02 -5.38 19.52
CA ALA A 44 -4.52 -6.71 19.87
C ALA A 44 -3.19 -6.54 20.63
N HIS A 45 -3.04 -7.20 21.77
CA HIS A 45 -1.90 -6.96 22.65
C HIS A 45 -0.64 -7.67 22.11
N VAL A 46 0.07 -7.00 21.21
CA VAL A 46 1.41 -7.38 20.74
C VAL A 46 2.29 -7.74 21.93
N GLU A 47 2.84 -8.94 21.93
CA GLU A 47 3.64 -9.46 23.03
C GLU A 47 4.87 -8.56 23.25
N ASN A 48 5.14 -8.18 24.51
CA ASN A 48 6.23 -7.25 24.84
C ASN A 48 7.57 -7.99 24.94
N THR A 49 8.00 -8.60 23.83
CA THR A 49 9.39 -9.09 23.70
C THR A 49 10.37 -7.92 23.81
N PRO A 50 11.63 -8.13 24.24
CA PRO A 50 12.55 -7.03 24.49
C PRO A 50 12.87 -6.26 23.19
N ALA A 51 12.95 -6.95 22.04
CA ALA A 51 13.03 -6.39 20.71
C ALA A 51 11.84 -5.47 20.36
N VAL A 52 10.61 -5.89 20.69
CA VAL A 52 9.41 -5.07 20.51
C VAL A 52 9.43 -3.84 21.44
N VAL A 53 10.00 -3.94 22.65
CA VAL A 53 10.23 -2.80 23.54
C VAL A 53 11.35 -1.88 23.01
N ALA A 54 12.43 -2.42 22.46
CA ALA A 54 13.51 -1.66 21.81
C ALA A 54 12.98 -0.84 20.63
N ALA A 55 12.15 -1.45 19.76
CA ALA A 55 11.50 -0.78 18.64
C ALA A 55 10.59 0.38 19.08
N LYS A 56 9.81 0.21 20.16
CA LYS A 56 8.97 1.27 20.77
C LYS A 56 9.80 2.40 21.39
N THR A 57 10.96 2.06 21.97
CA THR A 57 11.81 3.00 22.75
C THR A 57 12.87 3.74 21.93
N GLN A 58 13.10 3.37 20.66
CA GLN A 58 14.03 4.02 19.71
C GLN A 58 14.18 5.54 19.89
N ARG A 59 15.41 6.06 19.83
CA ARG A 59 15.69 7.50 19.98
C ARG A 59 14.90 8.32 18.96
N LYS A 60 13.98 9.14 19.47
CA LYS A 60 13.17 10.08 18.68
C LYS A 60 13.81 11.47 18.74
N PRO A 61 13.81 12.26 17.65
CA PRO A 61 14.32 13.63 17.67
C PRO A 61 13.62 14.47 18.75
N CYS A 62 14.35 15.41 19.36
CA CYS A 62 13.88 16.23 20.48
C CYS A 62 13.32 15.46 21.71
N GLY A 63 13.51 14.14 21.80
CA GLY A 63 13.06 13.31 22.94
C GLY A 63 11.53 13.09 23.04
N VAL A 64 10.75 13.54 22.05
CA VAL A 64 9.27 13.54 22.13
C VAL A 64 8.66 12.13 22.10
N GLY A 65 7.45 12.00 22.64
CA GLY A 65 6.70 10.74 22.65
C GLY A 65 6.23 10.28 21.26
N ARG A 66 6.18 8.96 21.01
CA ARG A 66 5.84 8.40 19.70
C ARG A 66 4.50 8.88 19.12
N TYR A 67 3.49 9.07 19.97
CA TYR A 67 2.17 9.56 19.56
C TYR A 67 2.20 11.04 19.13
N PHE A 68 3.10 11.85 19.71
CA PHE A 68 3.29 13.23 19.28
C PHE A 68 3.91 13.28 17.87
N VAL A 69 4.97 12.47 17.63
CA VAL A 69 5.57 12.32 16.29
C VAL A 69 4.51 11.94 15.26
N LEU A 70 3.68 10.94 15.57
CA LEU A 70 2.58 10.49 14.70
C LEU A 70 1.59 11.62 14.40
N VAL A 71 1.08 12.32 15.41
CA VAL A 71 0.12 13.43 15.22
C VAL A 71 0.74 14.56 14.40
N THR A 72 2.00 14.93 14.64
CA THR A 72 2.71 15.92 13.82
C THR A 72 2.87 15.46 12.37
N TYR A 73 3.20 14.19 12.14
CA TYR A 73 3.35 13.64 10.78
C TYR A 73 2.02 13.56 10.03
N VAL A 74 0.92 13.27 10.73
CA VAL A 74 -0.45 13.33 10.17
C VAL A 74 -0.79 14.77 9.77
N ILE A 75 -0.56 15.76 10.64
CA ILE A 75 -0.80 17.18 10.31
C ILE A 75 0.06 17.63 9.12
N TYR A 76 1.35 17.29 9.10
CA TYR A 76 2.27 17.56 7.99
C TYR A 76 1.75 16.95 6.67
N ALA A 77 1.29 15.69 6.70
CA ALA A 77 0.76 15.00 5.53
C ALA A 77 -0.57 15.63 5.04
N PHE A 78 -1.47 15.99 5.96
CA PHE A 78 -2.69 16.73 5.63
C PHE A 78 -2.38 18.09 4.98
N LEU A 79 -1.40 18.82 5.52
CA LEU A 79 -1.05 20.14 4.97
C LEU A 79 -0.43 20.05 3.57
N THR A 80 0.43 19.07 3.29
CA THR A 80 1.35 19.17 2.12
C THR A 80 1.38 18.00 1.14
N ALA A 81 0.78 16.84 1.43
CA ALA A 81 1.13 15.61 0.71
C ALA A 81 0.69 15.52 -0.76
N ARG A 82 -0.57 15.87 -1.12
CA ARG A 82 -1.10 15.74 -2.50
C ARG A 82 -2.07 16.87 -2.86
N VAL A 83 -1.71 18.10 -2.51
CA VAL A 83 -2.53 19.32 -2.64
C VAL A 83 -3.08 19.52 -4.07
N TYR A 84 -2.33 19.20 -5.12
CA TYR A 84 -2.74 19.40 -6.52
C TYR A 84 -3.91 18.50 -7.00
N PHE A 85 -4.29 17.46 -6.26
CA PHE A 85 -5.36 16.53 -6.66
C PHE A 85 -6.77 17.14 -6.59
N ALA A 86 -7.01 18.16 -5.74
CA ALA A 86 -8.27 18.91 -5.70
C ALA A 86 -8.33 19.99 -6.81
N TRP A 87 -8.07 19.54 -8.04
CA TRP A 87 -7.97 20.39 -9.21
C TRP A 87 -9.14 21.37 -9.40
N PRO A 88 -10.43 21.00 -9.17
CA PRO A 88 -11.54 21.93 -9.35
C PRO A 88 -11.49 23.17 -8.46
N ASN A 89 -10.89 23.12 -7.26
CA ASN A 89 -10.68 24.30 -6.42
C ASN A 89 -9.36 25.02 -6.75
N LEU A 90 -8.33 24.29 -7.18
CA LEU A 90 -7.06 24.87 -7.56
C LEU A 90 -7.14 25.67 -8.87
N SER A 91 -7.94 25.22 -9.84
CA SER A 91 -8.22 25.99 -11.05
C SER A 91 -9.08 27.23 -10.80
N ASN A 92 -9.98 27.22 -9.80
CA ASN A 92 -10.76 28.40 -9.40
C ASN A 92 -9.87 29.58 -9.02
N LEU A 93 -8.87 29.31 -8.18
CA LEU A 93 -7.88 30.31 -7.74
C LEU A 93 -7.15 30.93 -8.95
N LEU A 94 -6.78 30.10 -9.93
CA LEU A 94 -6.05 30.54 -11.13
C LEU A 94 -6.94 31.33 -12.11
N PHE A 95 -8.16 30.87 -12.38
CA PHE A 95 -9.08 31.58 -13.28
C PHE A 95 -9.54 32.92 -12.68
N ARG A 96 -9.77 33.00 -11.35
CA ARG A 96 -10.10 34.26 -10.67
C ARG A 96 -8.93 35.27 -10.69
N ALA A 97 -7.70 34.78 -10.66
CA ALA A 97 -6.50 35.59 -10.89
C ALA A 97 -6.26 35.96 -12.37
N ASN A 98 -7.15 35.59 -13.29
CA ASN A 98 -7.00 35.77 -14.75
C ASN A 98 -5.72 35.11 -15.31
N ALA A 99 -5.25 34.01 -14.72
CA ALA A 99 -4.10 33.27 -15.25
C ALA A 99 -4.37 32.83 -16.70
N TYR A 100 -3.40 33.06 -17.60
CA TYR A 100 -3.50 32.82 -19.04
C TYR A 100 -4.63 33.59 -19.78
N SER A 101 -5.16 34.69 -19.21
CA SER A 101 -6.22 35.48 -19.88
C SER A 101 -5.79 36.08 -21.23
N TRP A 102 -4.51 36.45 -21.37
CA TRP A 102 -3.92 37.00 -22.59
C TRP A 102 -4.00 36.07 -23.81
N LEU A 103 -4.25 34.77 -23.60
CA LEU A 103 -4.53 33.84 -24.70
C LEU A 103 -5.91 34.07 -25.32
N CYS A 104 -6.80 34.80 -24.64
CA CYS A 104 -8.15 35.12 -25.11
C CYS A 104 -8.26 36.50 -25.77
N ASP A 105 -7.20 37.30 -25.84
CA ASP A 105 -7.27 38.67 -26.36
C ASP A 105 -7.72 38.69 -27.84
N GLN A 106 -7.22 37.76 -28.65
CA GLN A 106 -7.68 37.57 -30.03
C GLN A 106 -9.13 37.06 -30.10
N TYR A 107 -9.50 36.12 -29.23
CA TYR A 107 -10.86 35.58 -29.14
C TYR A 107 -11.89 36.68 -28.84
N LEU A 108 -11.58 37.59 -27.90
CA LEU A 108 -12.40 38.75 -27.57
C LEU A 108 -12.38 39.83 -28.67
N ALA A 109 -11.24 40.07 -29.31
CA ALA A 109 -11.12 41.01 -30.43
C ALA A 109 -11.91 40.57 -31.69
N GLU A 110 -12.11 39.27 -31.87
CA GLU A 110 -13.01 38.69 -32.87
C GLU A 110 -14.51 38.83 -32.52
N GLY A 111 -14.85 39.47 -31.39
CA GLY A 111 -16.23 39.72 -30.97
C GLY A 111 -16.93 38.52 -30.34
N LYS A 112 -16.19 37.49 -29.91
CA LYS A 112 -16.75 36.32 -29.21
C LYS A 112 -16.99 36.66 -27.73
N PRO A 113 -18.08 36.17 -27.11
CA PRO A 113 -18.47 36.56 -25.75
C PRO A 113 -17.60 35.88 -24.68
N ASP A 114 -17.42 36.53 -23.52
CA ASP A 114 -16.76 35.95 -22.35
C ASP A 114 -17.64 34.83 -21.77
N MET A 115 -17.15 33.58 -21.80
CA MET A 115 -17.90 32.42 -21.29
C MET A 115 -18.12 32.43 -19.77
N ARG A 116 -17.51 33.36 -19.02
CA ARG A 116 -17.80 33.59 -17.60
C ARG A 116 -19.17 34.23 -17.37
N GLU A 117 -19.74 34.88 -18.38
CA GLU A 117 -21.06 35.49 -18.25
C GLU A 117 -22.17 34.44 -18.12
N PRO A 118 -23.18 34.65 -17.25
CA PRO A 118 -24.26 33.68 -17.05
C PRO A 118 -25.12 33.46 -18.30
N VAL A 119 -25.17 34.44 -19.20
CA VAL A 119 -25.84 34.35 -20.52
C VAL A 119 -25.13 33.37 -21.46
N HIS A 120 -23.81 33.21 -21.29
CA HIS A 120 -22.94 32.40 -22.16
C HIS A 120 -22.47 31.09 -21.49
N GLY A 121 -23.20 30.64 -20.47
CA GLY A 121 -23.02 29.36 -19.80
C GLY A 121 -22.39 29.45 -18.41
N GLY A 122 -21.90 30.62 -17.98
CA GLY A 122 -21.39 30.84 -16.63
C GLY A 122 -20.20 29.94 -16.27
N LYS A 123 -19.30 29.68 -17.24
CA LYS A 123 -18.07 28.91 -17.02
C LYS A 123 -17.10 29.66 -16.11
N ARG A 124 -16.00 29.02 -15.70
CA ARG A 124 -14.99 29.66 -14.86
C ARG A 124 -13.94 30.46 -15.63
N TYR A 125 -13.85 30.28 -16.94
CA TYR A 125 -12.80 30.82 -17.82
C TYR A 125 -13.38 31.56 -19.03
N ILE A 126 -12.55 32.40 -19.65
CA ILE A 126 -12.94 33.31 -20.74
C ILE A 126 -13.08 32.56 -22.08
N CYS A 127 -12.02 31.84 -22.47
CA CYS A 127 -11.94 31.09 -23.73
C CYS A 127 -11.36 29.67 -23.52
N GLU A 128 -11.61 28.74 -24.45
CA GLU A 128 -11.12 27.36 -24.32
C GLU A 128 -9.58 27.26 -24.35
N ASP A 129 -8.87 28.24 -24.91
CA ASP A 129 -7.40 28.28 -24.90
C ASP A 129 -6.83 28.57 -23.50
N GLN A 130 -7.47 29.46 -22.73
CA GLN A 130 -7.17 29.66 -21.30
C GLN A 130 -7.44 28.38 -20.51
N ASN A 131 -8.57 27.72 -20.75
CA ASN A 131 -8.91 26.43 -20.13
C ASN A 131 -7.90 25.33 -20.48
N SER A 132 -7.46 25.28 -21.74
CA SER A 132 -6.43 24.37 -22.24
C SER A 132 -5.08 24.61 -21.54
N ALA A 133 -4.62 25.87 -21.48
CA ALA A 133 -3.37 26.25 -20.82
C ALA A 133 -3.38 25.94 -19.31
N VAL A 134 -4.45 26.31 -18.61
CA VAL A 134 -4.65 26.00 -17.19
C VAL A 134 -4.79 24.49 -16.98
N GLY A 135 -5.43 23.75 -17.89
CA GLY A 135 -5.45 22.28 -17.85
C GLY A 135 -4.05 21.65 -18.02
N ASN A 136 -3.17 22.23 -18.84
CA ASN A 136 -1.87 21.64 -19.14
C ASN A 136 -0.87 21.73 -17.98
N ILE A 137 -0.95 22.73 -17.10
CA ILE A 137 -0.12 22.81 -15.88
C ILE A 137 -0.45 21.69 -14.88
N PHE A 138 -1.72 21.24 -14.78
CA PHE A 138 -2.08 20.05 -14.01
C PHE A 138 -1.43 18.78 -14.58
N VAL A 139 -1.49 18.57 -15.90
CA VAL A 139 -0.86 17.41 -16.57
C VAL A 139 0.66 17.43 -16.34
N THR A 140 1.28 18.61 -16.40
CA THR A 140 2.71 18.77 -16.12
C THR A 140 3.04 18.40 -14.67
N CYS A 141 2.25 18.86 -13.69
CA CYS A 141 2.39 18.49 -12.28
C CYS A 141 2.33 16.98 -12.07
N LEU A 142 1.32 16.32 -12.67
CA LEU A 142 1.13 14.88 -12.57
C LEU A 142 2.30 14.11 -13.19
N ALA A 143 2.77 14.53 -14.36
CA ALA A 143 3.90 13.94 -15.05
C ALA A 143 5.18 14.00 -14.19
N PHE A 144 5.50 15.18 -13.65
CA PHE A 144 6.70 15.36 -12.81
C PHE A 144 6.60 14.65 -11.45
N ALA A 145 5.44 14.64 -10.80
CA ALA A 145 5.25 13.89 -9.55
C ALA A 145 5.51 12.39 -9.72
N PHE A 146 4.98 11.79 -10.78
CA PHE A 146 5.19 10.39 -11.08
C PHE A 146 6.62 10.08 -11.55
N SER A 147 7.24 10.98 -12.33
CA SER A 147 8.64 10.84 -12.75
C SER A 147 9.63 10.93 -11.59
N PHE A 148 9.43 11.85 -10.65
CA PHE A 148 10.34 12.03 -9.52
C PHE A 148 10.03 11.12 -8.32
N SER A 149 8.96 10.32 -8.35
CA SER A 149 8.67 9.32 -7.30
C SER A 149 9.80 8.27 -7.15
N LEU A 150 10.47 7.88 -8.25
CA LEU A 150 11.69 7.05 -8.19
C LEU A 150 12.87 7.79 -7.53
N ALA A 151 13.07 9.05 -7.90
CA ALA A 151 14.13 9.89 -7.35
C ALA A 151 13.91 10.14 -5.85
N ALA A 152 12.65 10.29 -5.41
CA ALA A 152 12.27 10.44 -4.01
C ALA A 152 12.67 9.22 -3.16
N GLY A 153 12.46 8.00 -3.68
CA GLY A 153 12.94 6.77 -3.04
C GLY A 153 14.46 6.74 -2.91
N LEU A 154 15.18 7.02 -4.00
CA LEU A 154 16.66 7.05 -3.98
C LEU A 154 17.21 8.13 -3.05
N LEU A 155 16.59 9.30 -3.00
CA LEU A 155 16.99 10.40 -2.11
C LEU A 155 16.83 10.00 -0.64
N LEU A 156 15.74 9.30 -0.32
CA LEU A 156 15.45 8.76 1.01
C LEU A 156 16.43 7.66 1.42
N ASP A 157 16.77 6.77 0.50
CA ASP A 157 17.69 5.66 0.72
C ASP A 157 19.16 6.15 0.89
N TYR A 158 19.58 7.21 0.19
CA TYR A 158 20.96 7.75 0.26
C TYR A 158 21.18 8.91 1.24
N LEU A 159 20.28 9.90 1.30
CA LEU A 159 20.43 11.09 2.16
C LEU A 159 19.64 10.99 3.49
N GLY A 160 18.80 9.97 3.62
CA GLY A 160 18.00 9.71 4.82
C GLY A 160 16.76 10.60 4.96
N PRO A 161 15.91 10.33 5.98
CA PRO A 161 14.57 10.91 6.07
C PRO A 161 14.56 12.43 6.24
N ARG A 162 15.41 12.98 7.12
CA ARG A 162 15.45 14.42 7.41
C ARG A 162 15.79 15.27 6.18
N ILE A 163 16.87 14.92 5.47
CA ILE A 163 17.35 15.72 4.32
C ILE A 163 16.34 15.63 3.17
N THR A 164 15.83 14.42 2.91
CA THR A 164 14.78 14.19 1.90
C THR A 164 13.53 15.03 2.18
N ALA A 165 12.98 14.96 3.40
CA ALA A 165 11.80 15.73 3.78
C ALA A 165 12.03 17.25 3.66
N ALA A 166 13.20 17.73 4.10
CA ALA A 166 13.58 19.14 4.00
C ALA A 166 13.65 19.62 2.54
N ILE A 167 14.25 18.83 1.63
CA ILE A 167 14.27 19.12 0.19
C ILE A 167 12.84 19.16 -0.38
N GLY A 168 12.01 18.18 -0.06
CA GLY A 168 10.62 18.13 -0.53
C GLY A 168 9.81 19.35 -0.10
N GLN A 169 9.96 19.80 1.15
CA GLN A 169 9.25 20.99 1.64
C GLN A 169 9.82 22.30 1.12
N LEU A 170 11.12 22.40 0.82
CA LEU A 170 11.67 23.54 0.10
C LEU A 170 11.12 23.63 -1.33
N MET A 171 10.97 22.50 -2.03
CA MET A 171 10.38 22.46 -3.37
C MET A 171 8.88 22.80 -3.33
N ASN A 172 8.14 22.32 -2.33
CA ASN A 172 6.75 22.74 -2.10
C ASN A 172 6.64 24.25 -1.78
N ALA A 173 7.48 24.79 -0.90
CA ALA A 173 7.47 26.21 -0.57
C ALA A 173 7.79 27.07 -1.81
N LEU A 174 8.83 26.69 -2.56
CA LEU A 174 9.20 27.34 -3.82
C LEU A 174 8.07 27.28 -4.85
N ALA A 175 7.36 26.16 -4.97
CA ALA A 175 6.23 26.02 -5.88
C ALA A 175 5.14 27.06 -5.61
N TRP A 176 4.74 27.23 -4.34
CA TRP A 176 3.68 28.17 -3.97
C TRP A 176 4.14 29.64 -4.02
N VAL A 177 5.43 29.91 -3.74
CA VAL A 177 6.02 31.25 -3.99
C VAL A 177 6.05 31.57 -5.49
N LEU A 178 6.50 30.64 -6.35
CA LEU A 178 6.51 30.83 -7.80
C LEU A 178 5.09 31.05 -8.36
N LEU A 179 4.09 30.36 -7.79
CA LEU A 179 2.69 30.53 -8.19
C LEU A 179 2.15 31.92 -7.85
N ALA A 180 2.56 32.49 -6.70
CA ALA A 180 2.14 33.81 -6.25
C ALA A 180 2.67 34.98 -7.11
N PHE A 181 3.74 34.75 -7.88
CA PHE A 181 4.33 35.73 -8.81
C PHE A 181 4.03 35.43 -10.29
N GLY A 182 3.13 34.48 -10.58
CA GLY A 182 2.70 34.18 -11.93
C GLY A 182 1.97 35.36 -12.58
N SER A 183 2.40 35.75 -13.77
CA SER A 183 1.77 36.76 -14.63
C SER A 183 2.04 36.46 -16.11
N GLU A 184 1.50 37.30 -17.01
CA GLU A 184 1.86 37.29 -18.43
C GLU A 184 3.35 37.56 -18.67
N SER A 185 3.90 38.55 -17.95
CA SER A 185 5.30 38.97 -18.05
C SER A 185 6.28 38.04 -17.32
N VAL A 186 5.79 37.25 -16.35
CA VAL A 186 6.57 36.32 -15.52
C VAL A 186 5.79 35.00 -15.44
N GLN A 187 5.93 34.16 -16.48
CA GLN A 187 5.13 32.94 -16.68
C GLN A 187 5.59 31.75 -15.80
N THR A 188 5.69 31.97 -14.49
CA THR A 188 6.14 30.95 -13.52
C THR A 188 5.16 29.83 -13.25
N TYR A 189 3.91 29.88 -13.76
CA TYR A 189 2.88 28.86 -13.53
C TYR A 189 3.35 27.42 -13.84
N ILE A 190 4.00 27.19 -14.98
CA ILE A 190 4.52 25.86 -15.34
C ILE A 190 5.60 25.41 -14.36
N ALA A 191 6.55 26.29 -14.03
CA ALA A 191 7.63 26.00 -13.08
C ALA A 191 7.09 25.70 -11.67
N ALA A 192 6.11 26.47 -11.19
CA ALA A 192 5.43 26.26 -9.93
C ALA A 192 4.84 24.84 -9.83
N PHE A 193 4.08 24.41 -10.85
CA PHE A 193 3.48 23.08 -10.86
C PHE A 193 4.50 21.94 -11.05
N ILE A 194 5.63 22.18 -11.73
CA ILE A 194 6.77 21.24 -11.75
C ILE A 194 7.33 21.04 -10.34
N PHE A 195 7.66 22.12 -9.62
CA PHE A 195 8.18 22.04 -8.25
C PHE A 195 7.15 21.43 -7.28
N MET A 196 5.85 21.69 -7.47
CA MET A 196 4.77 21.12 -6.66
C MET A 196 4.67 19.60 -6.84
N GLY A 197 4.79 19.11 -8.08
CA GLY A 197 4.80 17.67 -8.36
C GLY A 197 6.01 16.98 -7.75
N ILE A 198 7.22 17.54 -7.91
CA ILE A 198 8.45 16.93 -7.38
C ILE A 198 8.45 16.94 -5.83
N GLY A 199 8.01 18.03 -5.21
CA GLY A 199 7.98 18.17 -3.75
C GLY A 199 6.98 17.26 -3.04
N SER A 200 5.90 16.83 -3.71
CA SER A 200 4.80 16.08 -3.07
C SER A 200 5.23 14.73 -2.51
N ASP A 201 5.88 13.90 -3.32
CA ASP A 201 6.28 12.55 -2.92
C ASP A 201 7.60 12.56 -2.12
N ILE A 202 8.55 13.45 -2.47
CA ILE A 202 9.79 13.67 -1.70
C ILE A 202 9.47 14.11 -0.26
N GLY A 203 8.52 15.03 -0.08
CA GLY A 203 8.12 15.50 1.23
C GLY A 203 7.40 14.43 2.08
N TYR A 204 6.68 13.50 1.44
CA TYR A 204 5.80 12.54 2.09
C TYR A 204 6.46 11.21 2.48
N LEU A 205 7.23 10.58 1.58
CA LEU A 205 7.81 9.23 1.82
C LEU A 205 8.59 9.10 3.16
N PRO A 206 9.37 10.10 3.62
CA PRO A 206 10.06 10.05 4.92
C PRO A 206 9.15 9.78 6.13
N LEU A 207 7.89 10.20 6.08
CA LEU A 207 6.92 10.08 7.18
C LEU A 207 6.55 8.61 7.47
N LEU A 208 6.49 7.78 6.42
CA LEU A 208 6.10 6.38 6.51
C LEU A 208 6.99 5.58 7.47
N SER A 209 8.25 6.01 7.66
CA SER A 209 9.17 5.42 8.63
C SER A 209 8.63 5.41 10.07
N SER A 210 7.71 6.31 10.43
CA SER A 210 7.11 6.35 11.78
C SER A 210 6.29 5.11 12.14
N ALA A 211 5.83 4.33 11.15
CA ALA A 211 5.15 3.06 11.37
C ALA A 211 5.97 2.10 12.27
N ASN A 212 7.30 2.08 12.08
CA ASN A 212 8.24 1.22 12.81
C ASN A 212 8.35 1.55 14.33
N LEU A 213 7.74 2.65 14.81
CA LEU A 213 7.61 2.98 16.25
C LEU A 213 6.40 2.29 16.92
N PHE A 214 5.57 1.62 16.13
CA PHE A 214 4.32 0.97 16.54
C PHE A 214 4.29 -0.49 16.06
N PRO A 215 5.23 -1.34 16.54
CA PRO A 215 5.32 -2.74 16.12
C PRO A 215 4.03 -3.52 16.42
N GLY A 216 3.59 -4.31 15.45
CA GLY A 216 2.30 -5.01 15.39
C GLY A 216 1.10 -4.12 15.01
N HIS A 217 1.34 -2.83 14.73
CA HIS A 217 0.34 -1.87 14.25
C HIS A 217 0.90 -1.00 13.09
N GLU A 218 2.02 -1.40 12.47
CA GLU A 218 2.73 -0.62 11.43
C GLU A 218 1.80 -0.27 10.26
N GLY A 219 1.00 -1.26 9.83
CA GLY A 219 -0.05 -1.09 8.83
C GLY A 219 -1.02 0.03 9.22
N LEU A 220 -1.69 -0.06 10.37
CA LEU A 220 -2.63 0.96 10.84
C LEU A 220 -2.04 2.38 10.84
N ILE A 221 -0.74 2.53 11.12
CA ILE A 221 -0.05 3.84 11.04
C ILE A 221 0.07 4.33 9.60
N VAL A 222 0.44 3.48 8.64
CA VAL A 222 0.48 3.86 7.23
C VAL A 222 -0.93 4.11 6.67
N ALA A 223 -1.95 3.35 7.09
CA ALA A 223 -3.34 3.63 6.76
C ALA A 223 -3.76 5.05 7.17
N ILE A 224 -3.36 5.49 8.38
CA ILE A 224 -3.66 6.83 8.91
C ILE A 224 -2.90 7.92 8.12
N LEU A 225 -1.62 7.72 7.81
CA LEU A 225 -0.83 8.65 6.98
C LEU A 225 -1.37 8.73 5.55
N GLY A 226 -1.78 7.60 4.97
CA GLY A 226 -2.41 7.50 3.64
C GLY A 226 -3.78 8.16 3.59
N ALA A 227 -4.62 7.96 4.60
CA ALA A 227 -5.89 8.67 4.74
C ALA A 227 -5.68 10.19 4.88
N SER A 228 -4.62 10.61 5.58
CA SER A 228 -4.22 12.02 5.68
C SER A 228 -3.74 12.60 4.34
N LYS A 229 -3.01 11.80 3.55
CA LYS A 229 -2.59 12.14 2.18
C LYS A 229 -3.79 12.37 1.25
N SER A 230 -4.87 11.59 1.36
CA SER A 230 -6.13 11.85 0.66
C SER A 230 -6.90 13.05 1.25
N ALA A 231 -6.91 13.23 2.57
CA ALA A 231 -7.54 14.38 3.21
C ALA A 231 -6.87 15.72 2.84
N SER A 232 -5.60 15.72 2.42
CA SER A 232 -4.90 16.92 1.92
C SER A 232 -5.57 17.58 0.72
N PHE A 233 -6.48 16.88 0.03
CA PHE A 233 -7.32 17.46 -1.02
C PHE A 233 -8.24 18.57 -0.48
N ALA A 234 -8.48 18.65 0.84
CA ALA A 234 -9.23 19.77 1.43
C ALA A 234 -8.47 21.10 1.39
N VAL A 235 -7.14 21.09 1.22
CA VAL A 235 -6.31 22.30 1.30
C VAL A 235 -6.69 23.33 0.21
N PRO A 236 -6.76 23.02 -1.10
CA PRO A 236 -7.22 24.00 -2.09
C PRO A 236 -8.66 24.42 -1.89
N THR A 237 -9.55 23.54 -1.41
CA THR A 237 -10.93 23.89 -1.08
C THR A 237 -11.00 24.93 0.05
N ILE A 238 -10.14 24.83 1.06
CA ILE A 238 -10.01 25.82 2.14
C ILE A 238 -9.46 27.15 1.57
N LEU A 239 -8.41 27.12 0.76
CA LEU A 239 -7.82 28.31 0.15
C LEU A 239 -8.81 29.04 -0.80
N ASP A 240 -9.52 28.30 -1.64
CA ASP A 240 -10.57 28.79 -2.55
C ASP A 240 -11.68 29.52 -1.77
N LYS A 241 -12.11 28.97 -0.63
CA LYS A 241 -13.09 29.61 0.26
C LYS A 241 -12.54 30.81 1.03
N ILE A 242 -11.26 30.81 1.43
CA ILE A 242 -10.62 31.97 2.09
C ILE A 242 -10.59 33.16 1.14
N GLU A 243 -10.21 32.96 -0.13
CA GLU A 243 -10.18 34.04 -1.13
C GLU A 243 -11.61 34.57 -1.41
N VAL A 244 -12.59 33.69 -1.61
CA VAL A 244 -14.01 34.10 -1.82
C VAL A 244 -14.59 34.88 -0.63
N ALA A 245 -14.15 34.58 0.60
CA ALA A 245 -14.63 35.25 1.81
C ALA A 245 -13.99 36.62 2.07
N ASN A 246 -12.87 36.97 1.40
CA ASN A 246 -12.07 38.15 1.73
C ASN A 246 -11.70 38.97 0.48
N PRO A 247 -12.50 39.99 0.09
CA PRO A 247 -12.29 40.76 -1.15
C PRO A 247 -10.94 41.50 -1.29
N GLY A 248 -10.13 41.57 -0.24
CA GLY A 248 -8.79 42.16 -0.24
C GLY A 248 -7.63 41.15 -0.28
N ILE A 249 -7.91 39.85 -0.47
CA ILE A 249 -6.92 38.77 -0.54
C ILE A 249 -7.05 38.13 -1.94
N GLY A 250 -6.02 38.24 -2.77
CA GLY A 250 -5.97 37.56 -4.07
C GLY A 250 -5.12 36.29 -4.05
N LEU A 251 -5.01 35.62 -5.20
CA LEU A 251 -4.18 34.43 -5.40
C LEU A 251 -2.77 34.58 -4.80
N LYS A 252 -2.14 35.75 -4.99
CA LYS A 252 -0.79 36.03 -4.48
C LYS A 252 -0.71 35.94 -2.96
N GLU A 253 -1.65 36.58 -2.27
CA GLU A 253 -1.71 36.62 -0.80
C GLU A 253 -2.09 35.24 -0.24
N VAL A 254 -3.01 34.53 -0.89
CA VAL A 254 -3.36 33.13 -0.60
C VAL A 254 -2.13 32.23 -0.74
N CYS A 255 -1.43 32.29 -1.87
CA CYS A 255 -0.28 31.43 -2.15
C CYS A 255 0.91 31.72 -1.23
N LEU A 256 1.21 32.99 -0.92
CA LEU A 256 2.29 33.34 0.01
C LEU A 256 1.94 32.97 1.47
N GLY A 257 0.71 33.24 1.91
CA GLY A 257 0.24 32.85 3.24
C GLY A 257 0.27 31.33 3.44
N TYR A 258 -0.21 30.58 2.45
CA TYR A 258 -0.13 29.12 2.46
C TYR A 258 1.31 28.60 2.34
N ALA A 259 2.18 29.18 1.51
CA ALA A 259 3.59 28.79 1.41
C ALA A 259 4.31 28.83 2.77
N LEU A 260 3.99 29.84 3.60
CA LEU A 260 4.50 29.97 4.96
C LEU A 260 3.85 28.97 5.94
N VAL A 261 2.52 28.90 5.99
CA VAL A 261 1.77 28.14 7.01
C VAL A 261 1.75 26.62 6.74
N GLY A 262 1.76 26.21 5.47
CA GLY A 262 1.85 24.80 5.06
C GLY A 262 3.30 24.35 4.89
N PRO A 263 3.90 24.47 3.69
CA PRO A 263 5.27 24.00 3.42
C PRO A 263 6.34 24.59 4.32
N GLY A 264 6.29 25.89 4.66
CA GLY A 264 7.26 26.55 5.53
C GLY A 264 7.29 25.98 6.95
N LEU A 265 6.11 25.81 7.57
CA LEU A 265 5.98 25.12 8.86
C LEU A 265 6.39 23.65 8.78
N CYS A 266 6.02 22.96 7.69
CA CYS A 266 6.43 21.57 7.47
C CYS A 266 7.95 21.42 7.27
N PHE A 267 8.62 22.41 6.68
CA PHE A 267 10.07 22.47 6.58
C PHE A 267 10.71 22.57 7.98
N VAL A 268 10.22 23.46 8.85
CA VAL A 268 10.69 23.54 10.25
C VAL A 268 10.47 22.20 10.99
N VAL A 269 9.30 21.58 10.82
CA VAL A 269 9.02 20.22 11.36
C VAL A 269 10.01 19.19 10.83
N SER A 270 10.39 19.24 9.54
CA SER A 270 11.36 18.31 8.96
C SER A 270 12.75 18.45 9.57
N LEU A 271 13.21 19.68 9.82
CA LEU A 271 14.53 19.94 10.41
C LEU A 271 14.63 19.47 11.86
N PHE A 272 13.56 19.56 12.65
CA PHE A 272 13.62 19.23 14.09
C PHE A 272 13.09 17.83 14.43
N LEU A 273 11.96 17.41 13.87
CA LEU A 273 11.20 16.23 14.32
C LEU A 273 11.38 14.98 13.44
N ILE A 274 11.78 15.11 12.17
CA ILE A 274 12.10 13.96 11.31
C ILE A 274 13.54 13.48 11.60
N PRO A 275 13.82 12.17 11.74
CA PRO A 275 15.14 11.67 12.12
C PRO A 275 16.16 11.65 10.96
N TYR A 276 17.46 11.73 11.29
CA TYR A 276 18.55 11.60 10.30
C TYR A 276 18.68 10.20 9.70
N LYS A 277 18.30 9.15 10.45
CA LYS A 277 18.24 7.76 9.98
C LYS A 277 16.79 7.29 10.10
N HIS A 278 16.36 6.37 9.24
CA HIS A 278 15.03 5.76 9.36
C HIS A 278 14.87 5.07 10.72
N PHE A 279 13.64 5.01 11.22
CA PHE A 279 13.33 4.13 12.34
C PHE A 279 13.46 2.66 11.88
N LYS A 280 14.03 1.82 12.73
CA LYS A 280 14.28 0.39 12.45
C LYS A 280 13.02 -0.44 12.73
N PRO A 281 12.68 -1.46 11.91
CA PRO A 281 11.61 -2.40 12.20
C PRO A 281 11.99 -3.31 13.39
N TRP A 282 11.01 -3.89 14.08
CA TRP A 282 11.27 -4.67 15.30
C TRP A 282 12.07 -5.97 15.06
N ASN A 283 11.96 -6.57 13.86
CA ASN A 283 12.71 -7.78 13.50
C ASN A 283 14.24 -7.56 13.59
N GLU A 284 14.71 -6.34 13.27
CA GLU A 284 16.13 -5.98 13.30
C GLU A 284 16.71 -5.98 14.74
N PHE A 285 15.84 -6.00 15.77
CA PHE A 285 16.24 -6.13 17.17
C PHE A 285 16.18 -7.59 17.66
N THR A 286 15.33 -8.46 17.08
CA THR A 286 15.27 -9.89 17.46
C THR A 286 16.51 -10.69 17.05
N GLU A 287 17.25 -10.22 16.04
CA GLU A 287 18.50 -10.86 15.60
C GLU A 287 19.66 -10.55 16.57
N ILE A 288 19.69 -9.32 17.12
CA ILE A 288 20.69 -8.85 18.09
C ILE A 288 20.65 -9.65 19.40
N GLU A 289 19.45 -10.11 19.82
CA GLU A 289 19.26 -10.89 21.06
C GLU A 289 19.83 -12.31 21.00
N LYS A 290 20.03 -12.89 19.79
CA LYS A 290 20.41 -14.29 19.64
C LYS A 290 21.91 -14.57 19.60
N GLY A 291 22.74 -13.53 19.46
CA GLY A 291 24.21 -13.66 19.48
C GLY A 291 24.79 -14.51 18.33
N GLY A 292 24.03 -14.73 17.26
CA GLY A 292 24.52 -15.36 16.05
C GLY A 292 25.55 -14.48 15.33
N ASP A 293 26.39 -15.10 14.50
CA ASP A 293 27.34 -14.39 13.65
C ASP A 293 26.64 -13.43 12.69
N TYR A 294 27.38 -12.43 12.20
CA TYR A 294 26.85 -11.35 11.37
C TYR A 294 26.54 -11.80 9.92
N HIS A 295 25.66 -12.79 9.77
CA HIS A 295 24.97 -13.04 8.51
C HIS A 295 24.32 -11.73 8.04
N HIS A 296 24.69 -11.29 6.84
CA HIS A 296 23.94 -10.24 6.16
C HIS A 296 22.49 -10.73 6.02
N PRO A 297 21.48 -10.05 6.61
CA PRO A 297 20.11 -10.54 6.54
C PRO A 297 19.67 -10.58 5.08
N ILE A 298 19.17 -11.75 4.65
CA ILE A 298 18.76 -12.01 3.27
C ILE A 298 17.80 -10.90 2.83
N GLN A 299 18.16 -10.25 1.73
CA GLN A 299 17.79 -8.88 1.36
C GLN A 299 16.36 -8.41 1.73
N ARG A 300 16.24 -7.70 2.87
CA ARG A 300 15.47 -6.43 2.93
C ARG A 300 16.31 -5.20 2.54
N VAL A 301 17.53 -5.42 2.09
CA VAL A 301 18.36 -4.41 1.42
C VAL A 301 17.72 -4.04 0.06
N ASN A 302 17.17 -2.82 -0.04
CA ASN A 302 16.27 -2.30 -1.07
C ASN A 302 14.76 -2.59 -0.91
N ASP A 303 14.26 -2.72 0.33
CA ASP A 303 12.91 -2.22 0.63
C ASP A 303 12.90 -0.67 0.61
N SER A 304 13.14 -0.09 -0.58
CA SER A 304 13.00 1.36 -0.81
C SER A 304 11.60 1.79 -0.43
N PHE A 305 11.42 2.98 0.15
CA PHE A 305 10.16 3.38 0.80
C PHE A 305 8.86 3.31 -0.03
N ALA A 306 8.93 3.19 -1.36
CA ALA A 306 7.77 2.83 -2.19
C ALA A 306 7.25 1.41 -1.90
N SER A 307 8.12 0.44 -1.58
CA SER A 307 7.73 -0.91 -1.12
C SER A 307 7.10 -0.84 0.26
N ILE A 308 7.62 0.03 1.15
CA ILE A 308 7.00 0.30 2.44
C ILE A 308 5.62 0.94 2.23
N GLU A 309 5.43 1.86 1.27
CA GLU A 309 4.09 2.35 0.93
C GLU A 309 3.19 1.19 0.48
N ALA A 310 3.61 0.34 -0.47
CA ALA A 310 2.76 -0.74 -1.00
C ALA A 310 2.48 -1.88 -0.01
N HIS A 311 3.52 -2.44 0.60
CA HIS A 311 3.41 -3.48 1.61
C HIS A 311 2.63 -2.95 2.80
N ALA A 312 2.95 -1.78 3.34
CA ALA A 312 2.18 -1.26 4.47
C ALA A 312 0.76 -0.80 4.07
N TRP A 313 0.43 -0.47 2.82
CA TRP A 313 -0.97 -0.28 2.36
C TRP A 313 -1.76 -1.60 2.28
N ARG A 314 -1.12 -2.72 1.96
CA ARG A 314 -1.71 -4.07 2.01
C ARG A 314 -1.84 -4.54 3.47
N ASP A 315 -0.74 -4.46 4.20
CA ASP A 315 -0.61 -4.91 5.58
C ASP A 315 -1.39 -3.99 6.56
N SER A 316 -1.73 -2.76 6.13
CA SER A 316 -2.73 -1.86 6.75
C SER A 316 -4.10 -2.49 6.92
N PHE A 317 -4.53 -3.25 5.92
CA PHE A 317 -5.90 -3.71 5.82
C PHE A 317 -6.02 -5.17 6.26
N SER A 318 -4.95 -5.98 6.09
CA SER A 318 -4.85 -7.33 6.64
C SER A 318 -4.70 -7.34 8.17
N SER A 319 -4.03 -6.35 8.77
CA SER A 319 -3.91 -6.23 10.24
C SER A 319 -5.23 -5.91 10.95
N PHE A 320 -6.28 -5.47 10.23
CA PHE A 320 -7.65 -5.46 10.77
C PHE A 320 -8.29 -6.86 10.85
N HIS A 321 -7.66 -7.89 10.28
CA HIS A 321 -8.15 -9.26 10.24
C HIS A 321 -7.48 -10.16 11.30
N GLU A 322 -6.29 -9.79 11.81
CA GLU A 322 -5.51 -10.54 12.82
C GLU A 322 -6.10 -10.47 14.26
N GLY A 323 -7.40 -10.19 14.39
CA GLY A 323 -8.16 -10.40 15.63
C GLY A 323 -8.58 -11.86 15.88
N GLN A 324 -8.14 -12.78 15.02
CA GLN A 324 -8.29 -14.23 15.11
C GLN A 324 -6.93 -14.82 14.68
N TRP A 325 -6.22 -15.63 15.46
CA TRP A 325 -6.67 -16.63 16.44
C TRP A 325 -5.92 -16.53 17.79
N PRO A 326 -6.48 -17.13 18.86
CA PRO A 326 -6.03 -18.50 19.21
C PRO A 326 -7.12 -19.54 18.99
N LEU A 327 -6.77 -20.61 18.25
CA LEU A 327 -7.60 -21.82 18.17
C LEU A 327 -7.20 -22.68 19.35
N TYR A 328 -7.97 -22.59 20.45
CA TYR A 328 -7.64 -23.24 21.71
C TYR A 328 -7.52 -24.76 21.56
N ALA A 329 -6.29 -25.25 21.66
CA ALA A 329 -5.99 -26.59 22.13
C ALA A 329 -5.48 -26.48 23.58
N HIS A 330 -6.40 -26.40 24.53
CA HIS A 330 -6.09 -26.53 25.95
C HIS A 330 -7.14 -27.39 26.67
N ASP A 331 -6.62 -28.43 27.31
CA ASP A 331 -7.10 -29.10 28.53
C ASP A 331 -8.51 -29.70 28.55
N GLY A 332 -8.56 -31.02 28.36
CA GLY A 332 -9.68 -31.84 28.79
C GLY A 332 -9.68 -32.04 30.32
N HIS A 333 -10.84 -31.87 30.97
CA HIS A 333 -10.96 -32.03 32.42
C HIS A 333 -11.47 -33.42 32.83
N SER A 334 -10.53 -34.36 32.97
CA SER A 334 -10.66 -35.52 33.87
C SER A 334 -9.25 -36.05 34.21
N GLY A 335 -8.93 -36.42 35.44
CA GLY A 335 -9.76 -36.42 36.64
C GLY A 335 -9.30 -37.42 37.70
N ALA A 336 -8.00 -37.46 38.03
CA ALA A 336 -7.46 -38.39 39.02
C ALA A 336 -6.25 -37.84 39.78
N THR A 337 -6.36 -37.84 41.11
CA THR A 337 -5.30 -38.00 42.13
C THR A 337 -3.85 -37.69 41.75
N ALA A 338 -3.33 -36.57 42.26
CA ALA A 338 -1.89 -36.44 42.51
C ALA A 338 -1.54 -37.14 43.84
N SER A 339 -0.47 -37.94 43.84
CA SER A 339 0.12 -38.54 45.05
C SER A 339 1.64 -38.30 45.08
N GLU A 340 2.08 -37.51 46.05
CA GLU A 340 3.46 -37.54 46.56
C GLU A 340 3.80 -38.93 47.13
N PRO A 341 5.08 -39.37 47.21
CA PRO A 341 6.23 -38.54 47.62
C PRO A 341 7.55 -38.71 46.85
N GLY A 342 8.42 -37.70 46.92
CA GLY A 342 9.81 -37.75 46.40
C GLY A 342 10.82 -38.35 47.38
N ARG A 343 12.11 -38.46 46.99
CA ARG A 343 13.27 -38.63 47.92
C ARG A 343 14.66 -38.47 47.25
N ARG A 344 15.56 -37.75 47.94
CA ARG A 344 17.06 -37.77 47.86
C ARG A 344 17.78 -37.38 46.56
N SER A 345 18.54 -36.29 46.66
CA SER A 345 19.85 -36.11 46.02
C SER A 345 20.94 -36.94 46.71
N LYS A 346 22.01 -37.31 45.98
CA LYS A 346 23.38 -37.52 46.50
C LYS A 346 24.44 -37.53 45.38
N ASN A 347 25.53 -36.79 45.64
CA ASN A 347 26.95 -36.85 45.20
C ASN A 347 27.33 -37.91 44.13
N PHE A 348 28.23 -37.65 43.16
CA PHE A 348 29.51 -36.90 43.19
C PHE A 348 29.85 -36.35 41.75
N LEU A 349 31.00 -35.79 41.36
CA LEU A 349 32.36 -35.55 41.95
C LEU A 349 32.94 -34.22 41.40
N ASP A 350 34.25 -33.95 41.61
CA ASP A 350 34.93 -32.66 41.43
C ASP A 350 36.10 -32.66 40.40
N VAL A 351 36.22 -31.55 39.64
CA VAL A 351 37.42 -30.67 39.46
C VAL A 351 38.79 -31.34 39.19
N PRO A 352 39.55 -30.98 38.10
CA PRO A 352 40.06 -29.61 37.97
C PRO A 352 40.17 -28.96 36.57
N ARG A 353 40.12 -27.62 36.59
CA ARG A 353 40.73 -26.73 35.57
C ARG A 353 42.24 -26.59 35.83
N GLN A 354 43.02 -26.58 34.75
CA GLN A 354 44.21 -25.72 34.64
C GLN A 354 44.25 -25.12 33.22
N GLY A 355 44.96 -24.00 33.06
CA GLY A 355 45.19 -23.38 31.76
C GLY A 355 46.43 -22.51 31.76
N ALA A 356 47.27 -22.69 30.75
CA ALA A 356 48.40 -21.85 30.37
C ALA A 356 48.73 -22.14 28.90
N GLY A 357 49.37 -21.22 28.18
CA GLY A 357 49.75 -21.41 26.77
C GLY A 357 51.04 -20.69 26.40
N LYS A 358 51.51 -20.89 25.16
CA LYS A 358 52.56 -20.20 24.35
C LYS A 358 53.30 -21.20 23.44
N GLY A 359 53.89 -20.70 22.34
CA GLY A 359 54.70 -21.45 21.36
C GLY A 359 53.92 -21.73 20.06
N GLN A 360 54.01 -20.96 18.97
CA GLN A 360 55.12 -20.58 18.08
C GLN A 360 55.82 -21.73 17.30
N GLY A 361 55.82 -21.63 15.96
CA GLY A 361 56.59 -22.51 15.05
C GLY A 361 55.92 -22.70 13.67
N LYS A 362 55.89 -21.71 12.75
CA LYS A 362 56.88 -21.38 11.68
C LYS A 362 57.05 -22.38 10.51
N LYS A 363 56.71 -21.87 9.30
CA LYS A 363 57.46 -21.90 8.01
C LYS A 363 57.38 -23.08 7.01
N THR A 364 57.10 -22.68 5.75
CA THR A 364 57.66 -23.18 4.44
C THR A 364 57.28 -24.60 3.95
N ARG A 365 57.29 -24.93 2.64
CA ARG A 365 57.73 -24.23 1.40
C ARG A 365 56.96 -24.77 0.14
N SER A 366 57.17 -24.12 -1.02
CA SER A 366 57.42 -24.64 -2.40
C SER A 366 57.01 -26.05 -2.87
N GLU A 367 56.85 -26.34 -4.18
CA GLU A 367 56.77 -25.59 -5.46
C GLU A 367 56.31 -26.59 -6.57
N CYS A 368 55.74 -26.09 -7.69
CA CYS A 368 55.49 -26.80 -8.96
C CYS A 368 54.53 -28.03 -8.91
N GLY A 369 53.93 -28.47 -10.03
CA GLY A 369 53.88 -27.90 -11.38
C GLY A 369 53.37 -28.93 -12.41
N GLY A 370 52.91 -28.45 -13.57
CA GLY A 370 52.45 -29.30 -14.67
C GLY A 370 51.09 -28.88 -15.26
N ALA A 371 51.02 -28.84 -16.58
CA ALA A 371 49.79 -28.76 -17.37
C ALA A 371 49.78 -29.94 -18.35
N ASP A 372 48.62 -30.25 -18.95
CA ASP A 372 48.42 -30.41 -20.41
C ASP A 372 47.06 -31.08 -20.74
N GLU A 373 46.53 -30.73 -21.93
CA GLU A 373 45.79 -31.53 -22.95
C GLU A 373 44.89 -32.75 -22.59
N GLU A 374 43.82 -33.10 -23.33
CA GLU A 374 42.93 -32.41 -24.29
C GLU A 374 41.63 -33.27 -24.50
N ARG A 375 40.70 -32.81 -25.34
CA ARG A 375 39.72 -33.58 -26.16
C ARG A 375 38.37 -34.11 -25.62
N LYS A 376 37.46 -34.15 -26.61
CA LYS A 376 36.12 -34.77 -26.71
C LYS A 376 36.30 -36.24 -27.18
N THR A 377 35.32 -37.16 -27.35
CA THR A 377 33.88 -37.17 -27.74
C THR A 377 33.35 -38.61 -27.40
N GLN A 378 32.14 -39.16 -27.65
CA GLN A 378 30.88 -38.83 -28.35
C GLN A 378 29.74 -39.73 -27.79
N ASP A 379 28.51 -39.57 -28.29
CA ASP A 379 27.36 -40.48 -28.10
C ASP A 379 27.54 -41.89 -28.71
N ASP A 380 26.82 -42.89 -28.19
CA ASP A 380 26.09 -43.86 -29.04
C ASP A 380 24.85 -44.48 -28.34
N LYS A 381 24.20 -45.44 -29.02
CA LYS A 381 22.74 -45.66 -28.99
C LYS A 381 22.18 -46.83 -28.14
N GLN A 382 21.08 -46.52 -27.45
CA GLN A 382 19.75 -47.16 -27.56
C GLN A 382 19.64 -48.68 -27.83
N ASN A 383 18.92 -49.41 -26.95
CA ASN A 383 18.05 -50.53 -27.38
C ASN A 383 16.80 -50.68 -26.49
N LYS A 384 15.79 -51.44 -26.96
CA LYS A 384 14.49 -51.67 -26.30
C LYS A 384 14.31 -53.13 -25.87
N GLY A 385 13.51 -53.33 -24.83
CA GLY A 385 12.89 -54.61 -24.44
C GLY A 385 12.14 -54.43 -23.13
N GLY A 386 10.88 -54.88 -23.01
CA GLY A 386 10.04 -54.54 -21.86
C GLY A 386 8.97 -55.58 -21.53
N VAL A 387 8.46 -55.49 -20.30
CA VAL A 387 7.35 -56.30 -19.73
C VAL A 387 6.56 -55.39 -18.77
N SER A 388 5.24 -55.61 -18.69
CA SER A 388 4.32 -54.96 -17.73
C SER A 388 3.14 -55.89 -17.43
N PRO A 389 2.38 -55.71 -16.33
CA PRO A 389 2.68 -55.03 -15.06
C PRO A 389 2.71 -56.05 -13.89
N PRO A 390 2.61 -55.62 -12.61
CA PRO A 390 1.28 -55.59 -12.00
C PRO A 390 0.99 -54.33 -11.18
N ILE A 391 -0.28 -54.16 -10.78
CA ILE A 391 -0.75 -53.08 -9.91
C ILE A 391 -0.51 -53.46 -8.45
N ALA A 392 0.20 -52.61 -7.70
CA ALA A 392 0.30 -52.67 -6.25
C ALA A 392 0.41 -51.26 -5.66
N ASP A 393 -0.30 -51.07 -4.55
CA ASP A 393 -0.53 -49.86 -3.75
C ASP A 393 0.65 -48.86 -3.67
N GLN A 394 0.43 -47.59 -4.04
CA GLN A 394 1.37 -46.49 -3.81
C GLN A 394 0.99 -45.73 -2.54
N THR A 395 1.57 -46.11 -1.41
CA THR A 395 1.49 -45.35 -0.17
C THR A 395 2.23 -44.01 -0.32
N GLU A 396 1.60 -42.88 0.03
CA GLU A 396 2.23 -41.56 -0.05
C GLU A 396 3.46 -41.46 0.90
N GLU A 397 4.66 -41.28 0.34
CA GLU A 397 5.84 -40.94 1.15
C GLU A 397 5.72 -39.52 1.72
N VAL A 398 5.44 -39.44 3.02
CA VAL A 398 5.44 -38.18 3.77
C VAL A 398 6.84 -37.55 3.69
N PRO A 399 6.98 -36.29 3.24
CA PRO A 399 8.30 -35.67 3.06
C PRO A 399 9.17 -35.72 4.31
N ALA A 400 10.43 -36.13 4.17
CA ALA A 400 11.36 -36.44 5.26
C ALA A 400 11.53 -35.33 6.33
N ILE A 401 11.25 -34.06 5.98
CA ILE A 401 11.20 -32.92 6.91
C ILE A 401 10.19 -33.17 8.07
N TYR A 402 9.04 -33.78 7.78
CA TYR A 402 8.05 -34.15 8.81
C TYR A 402 8.54 -35.31 9.69
N GLN A 403 9.28 -36.27 9.14
CA GLN A 403 9.87 -37.36 9.94
C GLN A 403 10.98 -36.83 10.85
N ALA A 404 11.89 -35.99 10.35
CA ALA A 404 12.96 -35.37 11.14
C ALA A 404 12.40 -34.54 12.31
N THR A 405 11.36 -33.73 12.06
CA THR A 405 10.66 -32.95 13.09
C THR A 405 10.05 -33.87 14.15
N ARG A 406 9.44 -34.99 13.76
CA ARG A 406 8.81 -35.95 14.67
C ARG A 406 9.81 -36.79 15.46
N MET A 407 10.98 -37.08 14.90
CA MET A 407 12.07 -37.78 15.60
C MET A 407 12.74 -36.91 16.66
N SER A 408 13.01 -35.63 16.36
CA SER A 408 13.61 -34.69 17.32
C SER A 408 12.77 -34.53 18.60
N VAL A 409 11.44 -34.48 18.46
CA VAL A 409 10.50 -34.42 19.60
C VAL A 409 10.41 -35.77 20.35
N ALA A 410 10.73 -36.89 19.72
CA ALA A 410 10.62 -38.23 20.31
C ALA A 410 11.86 -38.68 21.10
N THR A 411 13.06 -38.19 20.77
CA THR A 411 14.33 -38.69 21.35
C THR A 411 15.03 -37.73 22.32
N GLY A 412 14.57 -36.48 22.46
CA GLY A 412 15.01 -35.60 23.55
C GLY A 412 16.51 -35.30 23.59
N GLY A 413 17.16 -35.20 22.42
CA GLY A 413 18.59 -34.95 22.28
C GLY A 413 18.89 -33.85 21.26
N ALA A 414 20.07 -33.25 21.36
CA ALA A 414 20.48 -32.14 20.51
C ALA A 414 20.59 -32.57 19.03
N GLY A 415 19.73 -32.01 18.18
CA GLY A 415 20.01 -31.93 16.74
C GLY A 415 21.08 -30.85 16.52
N ASN A 416 22.18 -31.20 15.85
CA ASN A 416 23.32 -30.29 15.66
C ASN A 416 22.87 -29.00 14.95
N ALA A 417 23.23 -27.84 15.52
CA ALA A 417 22.95 -26.53 14.92
C ALA A 417 23.50 -26.46 13.48
N GLU A 418 24.71 -26.99 13.26
CA GLU A 418 25.34 -27.10 11.94
C GLU A 418 24.45 -27.76 10.87
N THR A 419 23.60 -28.74 11.23
CA THR A 419 22.69 -29.39 10.27
C THR A 419 21.52 -28.49 9.92
N LEU A 420 21.06 -27.65 10.86
CA LEU A 420 20.03 -26.65 10.63
C LEU A 420 20.59 -25.48 9.79
N ASP A 421 21.80 -25.03 10.10
CA ASP A 421 22.50 -23.96 9.39
C ASP A 421 22.90 -24.38 7.97
N GLN A 422 23.34 -25.63 7.76
CA GLN A 422 23.57 -26.18 6.42
C GLN A 422 22.27 -26.30 5.61
N LEU A 423 21.15 -26.68 6.24
CA LEU A 423 19.84 -26.69 5.57
C LEU A 423 19.30 -25.28 5.24
N ALA A 424 19.64 -24.27 6.05
CA ALA A 424 19.34 -22.87 5.76
C ALA A 424 20.21 -22.32 4.61
N ALA A 425 21.53 -22.49 4.71
CA ALA A 425 22.51 -22.02 3.72
C ALA A 425 22.31 -22.67 2.33
N ALA A 426 21.85 -23.93 2.29
CA ALA A 426 21.61 -24.65 1.04
C ALA A 426 20.42 -24.12 0.19
N LYS A 427 19.68 -23.10 0.65
CA LYS A 427 18.44 -22.65 -0.03
C LYS A 427 18.28 -21.14 -0.24
N GLU A 428 19.36 -20.36 -0.18
CA GLU A 428 19.37 -18.96 -0.64
C GLU A 428 19.27 -18.86 -2.18
N GLU A 429 18.04 -18.91 -2.71
CA GLU A 429 17.77 -18.55 -4.11
C GLU A 429 18.09 -17.07 -4.35
N LYS A 430 19.14 -16.79 -5.13
CA LYS A 430 19.47 -15.42 -5.56
C LYS A 430 18.26 -14.78 -6.27
N PRO A 431 17.78 -13.59 -5.85
CA PRO A 431 16.58 -12.99 -6.41
C PRO A 431 16.75 -12.68 -7.91
N ALA A 432 15.66 -12.84 -8.66
CA ALA A 432 15.66 -12.62 -10.10
C ALA A 432 16.05 -11.16 -10.44
N SER A 433 17.12 -10.99 -11.23
CA SER A 433 17.63 -9.67 -11.63
C SER A 433 16.55 -8.71 -12.12
N PHE A 434 16.63 -7.45 -11.70
CA PHE A 434 15.71 -6.36 -12.06
C PHE A 434 15.35 -6.34 -13.54
N LEU A 435 16.34 -6.50 -14.43
CA LEU A 435 16.10 -6.47 -15.87
C LEU A 435 15.18 -7.62 -16.33
N LYS A 436 15.31 -8.82 -15.74
CA LYS A 436 14.46 -9.99 -16.03
C LYS A 436 13.05 -9.85 -15.44
N GLN A 437 12.90 -9.13 -14.33
CA GLN A 437 11.59 -8.78 -13.79
C GLN A 437 10.91 -7.70 -14.65
N PHE A 438 11.65 -6.68 -15.09
CA PHE A 438 11.10 -5.54 -15.84
C PHE A 438 10.83 -5.83 -17.32
N THR A 439 11.57 -6.75 -17.96
CA THR A 439 11.23 -7.26 -19.31
C THR A 439 10.16 -8.36 -19.30
N SER A 440 9.64 -8.72 -18.12
CA SER A 440 8.58 -9.73 -18.02
C SER A 440 7.26 -9.24 -18.64
N PRO A 441 6.41 -10.14 -19.16
CA PRO A 441 5.11 -9.75 -19.71
C PRO A 441 4.18 -9.14 -18.64
N TYR A 442 4.38 -9.44 -17.36
CA TYR A 442 3.66 -8.80 -16.25
C TYR A 442 4.01 -7.30 -16.16
N ALA A 443 5.31 -6.98 -16.25
CA ALA A 443 5.81 -5.61 -16.19
C ALA A 443 5.35 -4.80 -17.41
N ILE A 444 5.47 -5.37 -18.62
CA ILE A 444 5.02 -4.72 -19.86
C ILE A 444 3.52 -4.38 -19.79
N CYS A 445 2.67 -5.30 -19.35
CA CYS A 445 1.23 -5.05 -19.25
C CYS A 445 0.87 -4.04 -18.14
N ILE A 446 1.51 -4.07 -16.96
CA ILE A 446 1.20 -3.05 -15.92
C ILE A 446 1.75 -1.66 -16.28
N VAL A 447 2.83 -1.56 -17.06
CA VAL A 447 3.29 -0.29 -17.66
C VAL A 447 2.23 0.24 -18.62
N LEU A 448 1.78 -0.56 -19.59
CA LEU A 448 0.76 -0.15 -20.57
C LEU A 448 -0.55 0.26 -19.90
N TYR A 449 -1.02 -0.54 -18.93
CA TYR A 449 -2.15 -0.21 -18.07
C TYR A 449 -1.95 1.15 -17.37
N SER A 450 -0.77 1.39 -16.78
CA SER A 450 -0.49 2.62 -16.01
C SER A 450 -0.39 3.87 -16.89
N ILE A 451 0.13 3.75 -18.12
CA ILE A 451 0.14 4.85 -19.12
C ILE A 451 -1.30 5.23 -19.48
N ILE A 452 -2.11 4.24 -19.86
CA ILE A 452 -3.53 4.45 -20.22
C ILE A 452 -4.30 5.05 -19.04
N LYS A 453 -4.12 4.49 -17.83
CA LYS A 453 -4.69 5.00 -16.57
C LYS A 453 -4.34 6.49 -16.35
N ALA A 454 -3.09 6.89 -16.60
CA ALA A 454 -2.65 8.27 -16.41
C ALA A 454 -3.28 9.25 -17.40
N ILE A 455 -3.39 8.89 -18.69
CA ILE A 455 -4.05 9.72 -19.72
C ILE A 455 -5.55 9.88 -19.43
N ILE A 456 -6.24 8.78 -19.10
CA ILE A 456 -7.67 8.76 -18.77
C ILE A 456 -7.98 9.67 -17.57
N TYR A 457 -7.16 9.57 -16.50
CA TYR A 457 -7.30 10.42 -15.32
C TYR A 457 -7.01 11.90 -15.63
N ALA A 458 -5.89 12.17 -16.33
CA ALA A 458 -5.49 13.53 -16.67
C ALA A 458 -6.55 14.27 -17.52
N PHE A 459 -7.22 13.57 -18.44
CA PHE A 459 -8.30 14.15 -19.24
C PHE A 459 -9.57 14.42 -18.42
N PHE A 460 -10.07 13.46 -17.63
CA PHE A 460 -11.29 13.68 -16.83
C PHE A 460 -11.09 14.83 -15.85
N THR A 461 -9.94 14.86 -15.17
CA THR A 461 -9.63 15.88 -14.15
C THR A 461 -9.68 17.29 -14.72
N THR A 462 -9.04 17.54 -15.86
CA THR A 462 -8.98 18.90 -16.43
C THR A 462 -10.26 19.32 -17.16
N THR A 463 -11.02 18.35 -17.67
CA THR A 463 -12.15 18.60 -18.58
C THR A 463 -13.51 18.49 -17.89
N ALA A 464 -13.54 18.10 -16.60
CA ALA A 464 -14.77 17.86 -15.82
C ALA A 464 -15.85 18.94 -15.96
N GLU A 465 -15.49 20.24 -16.00
CA GLU A 465 -16.46 21.33 -16.19
C GLU A 465 -17.21 21.26 -17.52
N ASN A 466 -16.51 20.93 -18.61
CA ASN A 466 -17.10 20.78 -19.94
C ASN A 466 -17.85 19.45 -20.13
N LEU A 467 -17.62 18.46 -19.25
CA LEU A 467 -18.29 17.15 -19.30
C LEU A 467 -19.52 17.08 -18.37
N LEU A 468 -19.51 17.82 -17.26
CA LEU A 468 -20.48 17.69 -16.16
C LEU A 468 -21.17 19.00 -15.77
N GLY A 469 -20.70 20.14 -16.30
CA GLY A 469 -21.15 21.48 -15.90
C GLY A 469 -20.45 22.00 -14.65
N LYS A 470 -20.48 23.33 -14.47
CA LYS A 470 -19.82 24.03 -13.37
C LYS A 470 -20.28 23.56 -11.98
N GLU A 471 -21.58 23.34 -11.78
CA GLU A 471 -22.17 22.92 -10.50
C GLU A 471 -21.62 21.57 -10.02
N VAL A 472 -21.60 20.57 -10.90
CA VAL A 472 -21.10 19.23 -10.58
C VAL A 472 -19.58 19.26 -10.39
N ASN A 473 -18.86 20.12 -11.12
CA ASN A 473 -17.42 20.33 -10.91
C ASN A 473 -17.12 21.08 -9.58
N ASP A 474 -18.01 21.96 -9.11
CA ASP A 474 -17.93 22.58 -7.77
C ASP A 474 -18.18 21.54 -6.67
N PHE A 475 -19.18 20.66 -6.86
CA PHE A 475 -19.41 19.49 -6.00
C PHE A 475 -18.19 18.56 -5.97
N MET A 476 -17.58 18.25 -7.10
CA MET A 476 -16.37 17.41 -7.16
C MET A 476 -15.23 17.99 -6.31
N GLY A 477 -14.97 19.30 -6.39
CA GLY A 477 -13.97 19.96 -5.54
C GLY A 477 -14.26 19.76 -4.04
N ALA A 478 -15.50 19.96 -3.61
CA ALA A 478 -15.91 19.76 -2.23
C ALA A 478 -15.96 18.28 -1.78
N ALA A 479 -16.20 17.35 -2.71
CA ALA A 479 -16.39 15.93 -2.43
C ALA A 479 -15.08 15.10 -2.45
N LEU A 480 -14.08 15.51 -3.23
CA LEU A 480 -12.78 14.83 -3.35
C LEU A 480 -12.07 14.53 -2.01
N PRO A 481 -12.07 15.39 -0.98
CA PRO A 481 -11.45 15.07 0.32
C PRO A 481 -12.07 13.86 1.02
N PHE A 482 -13.36 13.58 0.78
CA PHE A 482 -14.06 12.42 1.36
C PHE A 482 -13.76 11.11 0.62
N SER A 483 -12.93 11.13 -0.44
CA SER A 483 -12.40 9.93 -1.10
C SER A 483 -11.64 8.98 -0.16
N LEU A 484 -11.24 9.43 1.03
CA LEU A 484 -10.70 8.58 2.09
C LEU A 484 -11.65 7.42 2.47
N PHE A 485 -12.98 7.60 2.40
CA PHE A 485 -13.92 6.54 2.77
C PHE A 485 -13.96 5.40 1.72
N PRO A 486 -14.16 5.65 0.40
CA PRO A 486 -13.95 4.62 -0.61
C PRO A 486 -12.56 3.99 -0.57
N CYS A 487 -11.50 4.76 -0.30
CA CYS A 487 -10.13 4.26 -0.23
C CYS A 487 -9.98 3.14 0.83
N ILE A 488 -10.50 3.37 2.04
CA ILE A 488 -10.48 2.39 3.15
C ILE A 488 -11.32 1.14 2.83
N VAL A 489 -12.47 1.32 2.19
CA VAL A 489 -13.35 0.19 1.81
C VAL A 489 -12.71 -0.66 0.70
N ILE A 490 -12.26 -0.02 -0.39
CA ILE A 490 -11.61 -0.69 -1.52
C ILE A 490 -10.35 -1.41 -1.05
N GLY A 491 -9.54 -0.78 -0.21
CA GLY A 491 -8.34 -1.38 0.38
C GLY A 491 -8.63 -2.69 1.12
N LYS A 492 -9.66 -2.75 1.97
CA LYS A 492 -10.04 -4.03 2.60
C LYS A 492 -10.53 -5.09 1.61
N VAL A 493 -11.15 -4.70 0.50
CA VAL A 493 -11.58 -5.67 -0.53
C VAL A 493 -10.39 -6.18 -1.36
N VAL A 494 -9.30 -5.40 -1.50
CA VAL A 494 -8.03 -5.87 -2.10
C VAL A 494 -7.47 -7.08 -1.35
N ASP A 495 -7.52 -7.11 -0.02
CA ASP A 495 -7.00 -8.27 0.74
C ASP A 495 -7.95 -9.47 0.68
N MET A 496 -9.27 -9.23 0.73
CA MET A 496 -10.28 -10.28 0.72
C MET A 496 -10.39 -11.02 -0.63
N VAL A 497 -10.13 -10.33 -1.74
CA VAL A 497 -10.39 -10.85 -3.11
C VAL A 497 -9.17 -10.74 -4.03
N GLY A 498 -8.06 -10.18 -3.55
CA GLY A 498 -6.87 -9.87 -4.33
C GLY A 498 -7.00 -8.57 -5.14
N ILE A 499 -5.87 -8.07 -5.64
CA ILE A 499 -5.80 -6.81 -6.39
C ILE A 499 -6.51 -6.86 -7.76
N MET A 500 -6.55 -8.02 -8.44
CA MET A 500 -7.02 -8.08 -9.84
C MET A 500 -8.49 -7.68 -10.02
N PRO A 501 -9.47 -8.18 -9.25
CA PRO A 501 -10.87 -7.75 -9.37
C PRO A 501 -11.06 -6.25 -9.08
N ILE A 502 -10.21 -5.67 -8.23
CA ILE A 502 -10.21 -4.24 -7.92
C ILE A 502 -9.69 -3.39 -9.09
N LEU A 503 -8.66 -3.85 -9.82
CA LEU A 503 -8.24 -3.18 -11.07
C LEU A 503 -9.37 -3.16 -12.12
N PHE A 504 -10.09 -4.29 -12.28
CA PHE A 504 -11.26 -4.34 -13.14
C PHE A 504 -12.38 -3.40 -12.65
N PHE A 505 -12.76 -3.46 -11.37
CA PHE A 505 -13.79 -2.60 -10.78
C PHE A 505 -13.48 -1.11 -10.97
N LEU A 506 -12.24 -0.69 -10.75
CA LEU A 506 -11.83 0.71 -10.91
C LEU A 506 -11.81 1.14 -12.38
N ASN A 507 -11.41 0.25 -13.31
CA ASN A 507 -11.57 0.50 -14.74
C ASN A 507 -13.06 0.60 -15.13
N THR A 508 -13.94 -0.18 -14.51
CA THR A 508 -15.40 -0.06 -14.67
C THR A 508 -15.92 1.27 -14.15
N CYS A 509 -15.51 1.73 -12.97
CA CYS A 509 -15.92 3.02 -12.42
C CYS A 509 -15.58 4.18 -13.36
N ILE A 510 -14.35 4.25 -13.88
CA ILE A 510 -13.96 5.34 -14.80
C ILE A 510 -14.62 5.18 -16.18
N THR A 511 -14.78 3.96 -16.70
CA THR A 511 -15.52 3.73 -17.96
C THR A 511 -16.97 4.20 -17.85
N LEU A 512 -17.65 3.86 -16.75
CA LEU A 512 -19.03 4.30 -16.50
C LEU A 512 -19.10 5.81 -16.24
N ALA A 513 -18.11 6.42 -15.59
CA ALA A 513 -18.06 7.87 -15.42
C ALA A 513 -18.04 8.58 -16.78
N TYR A 514 -17.18 8.16 -17.72
CA TYR A 514 -17.20 8.69 -19.10
C TYR A 514 -18.50 8.38 -19.86
N GLY A 515 -19.06 7.18 -19.69
CA GLY A 515 -20.35 6.83 -20.30
C GLY A 515 -21.50 7.72 -19.83
N PHE A 516 -21.59 8.00 -18.53
CA PHE A 516 -22.62 8.86 -17.96
C PHE A 516 -22.37 10.36 -18.24
N SER A 517 -21.12 10.81 -18.42
CA SER A 517 -20.82 12.19 -18.81
C SER A 517 -21.15 12.50 -20.28
N MET A 518 -21.43 11.48 -21.10
CA MET A 518 -21.94 11.67 -22.46
C MET A 518 -23.47 11.83 -22.52
N VAL A 519 -24.17 11.64 -21.39
CA VAL A 519 -25.63 11.84 -21.28
C VAL A 519 -25.90 13.22 -20.67
N PRO A 520 -26.54 14.16 -21.38
CA PRO A 520 -26.75 15.54 -20.92
C PRO A 520 -27.92 15.63 -19.91
N ALA A 521 -27.76 15.01 -18.75
CA ALA A 521 -28.71 15.07 -17.64
C ALA A 521 -28.00 15.26 -16.30
N LEU A 522 -28.55 16.13 -15.44
CA LEU A 522 -27.94 16.44 -14.14
C LEU A 522 -27.71 15.19 -13.25
N PRO A 523 -28.64 14.20 -13.16
CA PRO A 523 -28.40 12.99 -12.38
C PRO A 523 -27.26 12.10 -12.93
N THR A 524 -27.06 12.03 -14.25
CA THR A 524 -25.95 11.25 -14.83
C THR A 524 -24.62 11.96 -14.64
N ALA A 525 -24.60 13.30 -14.67
CA ALA A 525 -23.42 14.08 -14.32
C ALA A 525 -22.99 13.86 -12.84
N TYR A 526 -23.93 13.92 -11.89
CA TYR A 526 -23.63 13.59 -10.48
C TYR A 526 -23.20 12.13 -10.28
N LEU A 527 -23.81 11.16 -10.98
CA LEU A 527 -23.40 9.76 -10.93
C LEU A 527 -21.98 9.56 -11.49
N SER A 528 -21.65 10.26 -12.58
CA SER A 528 -20.30 10.28 -13.17
C SER A 528 -19.28 10.82 -12.17
N ALA A 529 -19.57 11.96 -11.52
CA ALA A 529 -18.72 12.54 -10.49
C ALA A 529 -18.46 11.57 -9.32
N LEU A 530 -19.49 10.89 -8.80
CA LEU A 530 -19.35 9.92 -7.72
C LEU A 530 -18.48 8.70 -8.12
N LEU A 531 -18.66 8.19 -9.34
CA LEU A 531 -17.84 7.09 -9.88
C LEU A 531 -16.38 7.51 -10.12
N TYR A 532 -16.15 8.74 -10.57
CA TYR A 532 -14.82 9.32 -10.68
C TYR A 532 -14.15 9.51 -9.30
N ILE A 533 -14.85 10.02 -8.28
CA ILE A 533 -14.32 10.15 -6.91
C ILE A 533 -13.97 8.78 -6.33
N CYS A 534 -14.79 7.76 -6.59
CA CYS A 534 -14.48 6.36 -6.26
C CYS A 534 -13.18 5.89 -6.94
N TYR A 535 -13.01 6.15 -8.24
CA TYR A 535 -11.79 5.82 -8.98
C TYR A 535 -10.54 6.56 -8.44
N VAL A 536 -10.66 7.85 -8.14
CA VAL A 536 -9.55 8.67 -7.61
C VAL A 536 -9.07 8.16 -6.25
N SER A 537 -9.98 7.67 -5.41
CA SER A 537 -9.66 7.19 -4.05
C SER A 537 -8.54 6.14 -3.99
N PHE A 538 -8.36 5.34 -5.05
CA PHE A 538 -7.35 4.28 -5.13
C PHE A 538 -6.44 4.45 -6.36
N TYR A 539 -6.41 5.64 -6.97
CA TYR A 539 -5.72 5.92 -8.24
C TYR A 539 -4.22 5.58 -8.24
N SER A 540 -3.47 6.02 -7.23
CA SER A 540 -2.05 5.67 -7.09
C SER A 540 -1.87 4.23 -6.62
N SER A 541 -2.60 3.81 -5.58
CA SER A 541 -2.40 2.54 -4.87
C SER A 541 -2.54 1.31 -5.76
N GLN A 542 -3.36 1.35 -6.82
CA GLN A 542 -3.49 0.28 -7.83
C GLN A 542 -2.14 -0.27 -8.33
N SER A 543 -1.23 0.62 -8.74
CA SER A 543 0.07 0.22 -9.31
C SER A 543 1.06 -0.24 -8.23
N TYR A 544 0.91 0.24 -6.99
CA TYR A 544 1.72 -0.15 -5.84
C TYR A 544 1.32 -1.55 -5.34
N CYS A 545 0.04 -1.75 -5.02
CA CYS A 545 -0.49 -3.02 -4.53
C CYS A 545 -0.24 -4.16 -5.54
N PHE A 546 -0.44 -3.94 -6.85
CA PHE A 546 -0.16 -4.94 -7.87
C PHE A 546 1.31 -5.40 -7.86
N VAL A 547 2.26 -4.47 -7.78
CA VAL A 547 3.68 -4.83 -7.81
C VAL A 547 4.11 -5.56 -6.53
N SER A 548 3.49 -5.27 -5.39
CA SER A 548 3.82 -5.89 -4.08
C SER A 548 3.37 -7.35 -3.95
N ASP A 549 2.51 -7.77 -4.86
CA ASP A 549 1.87 -9.08 -4.91
C ASP A 549 2.49 -9.96 -6.02
N THR A 550 2.88 -9.37 -7.15
CA THR A 550 3.39 -10.09 -8.32
C THR A 550 4.93 -10.15 -8.41
N PHE A 551 5.66 -9.16 -7.88
CA PHE A 551 7.12 -9.03 -8.01
C PHE A 551 7.88 -9.26 -6.68
N SER A 552 9.21 -9.36 -6.76
CA SER A 552 10.08 -9.50 -5.57
C SER A 552 10.30 -8.16 -4.86
N SER A 553 10.16 -8.14 -3.54
CA SER A 553 10.37 -6.95 -2.68
C SER A 553 11.73 -6.27 -2.90
N SER A 554 12.81 -7.07 -3.02
CA SER A 554 14.19 -6.64 -3.29
C SER A 554 14.36 -5.68 -4.48
N HIS A 555 13.40 -5.65 -5.42
CA HIS A 555 13.40 -4.77 -6.59
C HIS A 555 12.15 -3.90 -6.71
N PHE A 556 11.22 -3.95 -5.75
CA PHE A 556 9.92 -3.28 -5.79
C PHE A 556 10.05 -1.80 -6.15
N GLY A 557 10.86 -1.03 -5.40
CA GLY A 557 10.91 0.43 -5.55
C GLY A 557 11.41 0.88 -6.93
N LYS A 558 12.36 0.11 -7.49
CA LYS A 558 12.90 0.32 -8.83
C LYS A 558 11.83 -0.01 -9.88
N ILE A 559 11.05 -1.07 -9.70
CA ILE A 559 9.96 -1.46 -10.61
C ILE A 559 8.84 -0.41 -10.58
N VAL A 560 8.29 -0.08 -9.41
CA VAL A 560 7.19 0.91 -9.28
C VAL A 560 7.62 2.31 -9.69
N GLY A 561 8.82 2.74 -9.33
CA GLY A 561 9.36 4.02 -9.75
C GLY A 561 9.54 4.09 -11.26
N THR A 562 10.01 3.03 -11.93
CA THR A 562 10.14 2.99 -13.40
C THR A 562 8.78 2.95 -14.10
N ILE A 563 7.78 2.25 -13.54
CA ILE A 563 6.39 2.25 -14.06
C ILE A 563 5.81 3.68 -14.01
N HIS A 564 5.95 4.37 -12.87
CA HIS A 564 5.46 5.74 -12.73
C HIS A 564 6.26 6.74 -13.57
N LEU A 565 7.57 6.55 -13.75
CA LEU A 565 8.39 7.36 -14.65
C LEU A 565 7.88 7.31 -16.10
N ILE A 566 7.63 6.12 -16.63
CA ILE A 566 7.13 5.94 -18.00
C ILE A 566 5.69 6.47 -18.13
N ALA A 567 4.80 6.15 -17.17
CA ALA A 567 3.42 6.62 -17.18
C ALA A 567 3.31 8.14 -16.99
N GLY A 568 4.19 8.74 -16.18
CA GLY A 568 4.28 10.18 -15.94
C GLY A 568 4.65 10.93 -17.21
N PHE A 569 5.80 10.60 -17.82
CA PHE A 569 6.20 11.23 -19.08
C PHE A 569 5.18 11.01 -20.22
N LEU A 570 4.62 9.82 -20.36
CA LEU A 570 3.62 9.56 -21.41
C LEU A 570 2.23 10.16 -21.11
N SER A 571 1.94 10.59 -19.88
CA SER A 571 0.71 11.37 -19.59
C SER A 571 0.71 12.75 -20.27
N LEU A 572 1.88 13.29 -20.62
CA LEU A 572 2.01 14.53 -21.41
C LEU A 572 1.40 14.39 -22.82
N LEU A 573 1.14 13.17 -23.32
CA LEU A 573 0.40 12.92 -24.56
C LEU A 573 -1.05 13.45 -24.51
N LYS A 574 -1.58 13.75 -23.32
CA LYS A 574 -2.83 14.52 -23.14
C LYS A 574 -2.75 15.91 -23.81
N ILE A 575 -1.59 16.56 -23.85
CA ILE A 575 -1.43 17.93 -24.38
C ILE A 575 -1.75 18.01 -25.89
N PRO A 576 -1.13 17.22 -26.81
CA PRO A 576 -1.54 17.21 -28.21
C PRO A 576 -2.97 16.68 -28.42
N MET A 577 -3.45 15.78 -27.56
CA MET A 577 -4.85 15.36 -27.58
C MET A 577 -5.80 16.54 -27.24
N GLN A 578 -5.43 17.42 -26.31
CA GLN A 578 -6.19 18.64 -25.99
C GLN A 578 -6.24 19.61 -27.18
N LYS A 579 -5.10 19.80 -27.87
CA LYS A 579 -5.04 20.60 -29.10
C LYS A 579 -5.99 20.06 -30.16
N LEU A 580 -6.03 18.74 -30.37
CA LEU A 580 -6.97 18.09 -31.29
C LEU A 580 -8.44 18.42 -30.94
N VAL A 581 -8.78 18.55 -29.66
CA VAL A 581 -10.14 18.95 -29.24
C VAL A 581 -10.50 20.37 -29.66
N VAL A 582 -9.60 21.33 -29.44
CA VAL A 582 -9.85 22.75 -29.71
C VAL A 582 -9.76 23.02 -31.21
N GLU A 583 -8.66 22.60 -31.84
CA GLU A 583 -8.30 22.93 -33.23
C GLU A 583 -9.12 22.12 -34.26
N VAL A 584 -9.32 20.81 -34.04
CA VAL A 584 -9.91 19.89 -35.05
C VAL A 584 -11.34 19.48 -34.72
N PHE A 585 -11.68 19.28 -33.44
CA PHE A 585 -13.06 18.99 -33.03
C PHE A 585 -13.86 20.23 -32.64
N HIS A 586 -13.34 21.45 -32.85
CA HIS A 586 -13.99 22.72 -32.55
C HIS A 586 -14.61 22.79 -31.13
N SER A 587 -13.90 22.26 -30.14
CA SER A 587 -14.31 22.13 -28.74
C SER A 587 -15.52 21.21 -28.48
N VAL A 588 -15.88 20.34 -29.43
CA VAL A 588 -16.90 19.29 -29.25
C VAL A 588 -16.30 18.09 -28.49
N TYR A 589 -16.45 18.12 -27.16
CA TYR A 589 -15.89 17.12 -26.23
C TYR A 589 -16.42 15.68 -26.37
N TYR A 590 -17.43 15.45 -27.22
CA TYR A 590 -17.98 14.13 -27.53
C TYR A 590 -16.96 13.18 -28.17
N TYR A 591 -16.22 13.62 -29.21
CA TYR A 591 -15.24 12.77 -29.90
C TYR A 591 -14.04 12.39 -29.00
N PRO A 592 -13.46 13.31 -28.19
CA PRO A 592 -12.49 12.94 -27.16
C PRO A 592 -13.00 11.91 -26.16
N CYS A 593 -14.26 12.02 -25.70
CA CYS A 593 -14.84 11.02 -24.79
C CYS A 593 -14.94 9.64 -25.45
N LEU A 594 -15.29 9.55 -26.74
CA LEU A 594 -15.23 8.29 -27.49
C LEU A 594 -13.80 7.73 -27.58
N ILE A 595 -12.80 8.57 -27.86
CA ILE A 595 -11.38 8.15 -27.88
C ILE A 595 -10.96 7.61 -26.51
N ILE A 596 -11.34 8.28 -25.42
CA ILE A 596 -11.07 7.80 -24.07
C ILE A 596 -11.81 6.48 -23.77
N LEU A 597 -13.08 6.31 -24.17
CA LEU A 597 -13.80 5.05 -24.00
C LEU A 597 -13.16 3.89 -24.78
N VAL A 598 -12.59 4.14 -25.96
CA VAL A 598 -11.77 3.16 -26.68
C VAL A 598 -10.50 2.80 -25.90
N LEU A 599 -9.83 3.79 -25.29
CA LEU A 599 -8.68 3.53 -24.40
C LEU A 599 -9.09 2.74 -23.13
N CYS A 600 -10.26 2.98 -22.56
CA CYS A 600 -10.83 2.17 -21.48
C CYS A 600 -11.07 0.71 -21.92
N GLY A 601 -11.56 0.52 -23.16
CA GLY A 601 -11.71 -0.79 -23.80
C GLY A 601 -10.38 -1.54 -23.96
N ILE A 602 -9.35 -0.84 -24.44
CA ILE A 602 -7.97 -1.37 -24.52
C ILE A 602 -7.44 -1.69 -23.12
N ASN A 603 -7.75 -0.88 -22.10
CA ASN A 603 -7.37 -1.15 -20.71
C ASN A 603 -7.96 -2.48 -20.20
N TYR A 604 -9.23 -2.77 -20.48
CA TYR A 604 -9.83 -4.08 -20.16
C TYR A 604 -9.11 -5.25 -20.84
N LEU A 605 -8.68 -5.10 -22.11
CA LEU A 605 -7.91 -6.14 -22.79
C LEU A 605 -6.56 -6.38 -22.09
N VAL A 606 -5.86 -5.31 -21.68
CA VAL A 606 -4.60 -5.41 -20.92
C VAL A 606 -4.83 -6.08 -19.56
N LEU A 607 -5.90 -5.73 -18.85
CA LEU A 607 -6.29 -6.37 -17.59
C LEU A 607 -6.68 -7.84 -17.77
N LEU A 608 -7.33 -8.21 -18.88
CA LEU A 608 -7.66 -9.60 -19.21
C LEU A 608 -6.41 -10.43 -19.51
N LEU A 609 -5.45 -9.88 -20.27
CA LEU A 609 -4.16 -10.52 -20.52
C LEU A 609 -3.35 -10.70 -19.22
N LEU A 610 -3.37 -9.71 -18.33
CA LEU A 610 -2.80 -9.79 -16.98
C LEU A 610 -3.48 -10.87 -16.13
N LEU A 611 -4.81 -10.94 -16.14
CA LEU A 611 -5.59 -11.93 -15.39
C LEU A 611 -5.32 -13.35 -15.90
N CYS A 612 -5.30 -13.57 -17.22
CA CYS A 612 -4.98 -14.86 -17.82
C CYS A 612 -3.56 -15.31 -17.46
N LYS A 613 -2.57 -14.40 -17.46
CA LYS A 613 -1.20 -14.71 -17.04
C LYS A 613 -1.12 -15.05 -15.55
N LYS A 614 -1.67 -14.21 -14.67
CA LYS A 614 -1.66 -14.46 -13.22
C LYS A 614 -2.46 -15.70 -12.81
N ARG A 615 -3.45 -16.12 -13.61
CA ARG A 615 -4.16 -17.39 -13.41
C ARG A 615 -3.33 -18.62 -13.77
N ALA A 616 -2.32 -18.47 -14.65
CA ALA A 616 -1.37 -19.54 -14.99
C ALA A 616 -0.18 -19.59 -14.01
N ASP A 617 0.36 -18.43 -13.61
CA ASP A 617 1.39 -18.32 -12.58
C ASP A 617 1.07 -17.12 -11.65
N PRO A 618 0.55 -17.37 -10.43
CA PRO A 618 0.13 -16.30 -9.53
C PRO A 618 1.24 -15.42 -8.96
N HIS A 619 2.44 -15.99 -8.76
CA HIS A 619 3.54 -15.37 -8.01
C HIS A 619 4.91 -15.67 -8.67
N PRO A 620 5.13 -15.23 -9.92
CA PRO A 620 6.27 -15.63 -10.76
C PRO A 620 7.64 -15.32 -10.17
N PHE A 621 7.74 -14.27 -9.34
CA PHE A 621 9.00 -13.76 -8.79
C PHE A 621 9.15 -13.93 -7.27
N TRP A 622 8.28 -14.72 -6.64
CA TRP A 622 8.46 -15.11 -5.23
C TRP A 622 9.49 -16.24 -5.10
N PRO A 623 10.21 -16.34 -3.96
CA PRO A 623 11.08 -17.48 -3.67
C PRO A 623 10.34 -18.81 -3.73
N GLN A 624 11.00 -19.88 -4.15
CA GLN A 624 10.38 -21.18 -4.39
C GLN A 624 9.66 -21.73 -3.14
N ALA A 625 10.26 -21.59 -1.96
CA ALA A 625 9.63 -22.00 -0.70
C ALA A 625 8.30 -21.27 -0.45
N ALA A 626 8.24 -19.96 -0.71
CA ALA A 626 7.01 -19.17 -0.56
C ALA A 626 5.96 -19.55 -1.62
N ARG A 627 6.38 -19.85 -2.86
CA ARG A 627 5.49 -20.39 -3.91
C ARG A 627 4.87 -21.72 -3.50
N ASP A 628 5.65 -22.62 -2.91
CA ASP A 628 5.17 -23.95 -2.52
C ASP A 628 4.25 -23.91 -1.29
N MET A 629 4.53 -23.05 -0.30
CA MET A 629 3.59 -22.75 0.79
C MET A 629 2.27 -22.18 0.26
N ALA A 630 2.31 -21.21 -0.67
CA ALA A 630 1.11 -20.61 -1.24
C ALA A 630 0.25 -21.62 -2.04
N LYS A 631 0.88 -22.63 -2.68
CA LYS A 631 0.15 -23.75 -3.29
C LYS A 631 -0.56 -24.61 -2.26
N GLN A 632 0.13 -24.99 -1.19
CA GLN A 632 -0.43 -25.81 -0.11
C GLN A 632 -1.65 -25.13 0.53
N GLU A 633 -1.53 -23.84 0.86
CA GLU A 633 -2.65 -23.04 1.41
C GLU A 633 -3.83 -22.93 0.42
N ALA A 634 -3.54 -22.77 -0.88
CA ALA A 634 -4.57 -22.74 -1.92
C ALA A 634 -5.26 -24.10 -2.13
N GLU A 635 -4.56 -25.21 -1.96
CA GLU A 635 -5.12 -26.56 -1.99
C GLU A 635 -5.95 -26.87 -0.75
N GLU A 636 -5.50 -26.49 0.44
CA GLU A 636 -6.27 -26.60 1.68
C GLU A 636 -7.57 -25.78 1.60
N LYS A 637 -7.48 -24.52 1.15
CA LYS A 637 -8.66 -23.68 0.87
C LYS A 637 -9.62 -24.31 -0.15
N ARG A 638 -9.11 -25.03 -1.16
CA ARG A 638 -9.96 -25.79 -2.11
C ARG A 638 -10.62 -26.99 -1.45
N ARG A 639 -9.90 -27.81 -0.68
CA ARG A 639 -10.44 -28.96 0.07
C ARG A 639 -11.56 -28.50 1.03
N ALA A 640 -11.29 -27.49 1.85
CA ALA A 640 -12.28 -26.91 2.76
C ALA A 640 -13.49 -26.27 2.06
N ALA A 641 -13.32 -25.70 0.86
CA ALA A 641 -14.43 -25.19 0.05
C ALA A 641 -15.27 -26.32 -0.58
N GLN A 642 -14.65 -27.44 -0.96
CA GLN A 642 -15.33 -28.62 -1.45
C GLN A 642 -16.14 -29.30 -0.34
N GLU A 643 -15.54 -29.53 0.84
CA GLU A 643 -16.27 -30.04 2.01
C GLU A 643 -17.49 -29.18 2.35
N LYS A 644 -17.38 -27.84 2.28
CA LYS A 644 -18.50 -26.93 2.52
C LYS A 644 -19.63 -27.10 1.49
N LYS A 645 -19.29 -27.37 0.22
CA LYS A 645 -20.29 -27.69 -0.83
C LYS A 645 -20.94 -29.04 -0.60
N GLU A 646 -20.18 -30.07 -0.24
CA GLU A 646 -20.70 -31.41 0.04
C GLU A 646 -21.61 -31.41 1.28
N LYS A 647 -21.18 -30.76 2.38
CA LYS A 647 -21.98 -30.55 3.58
C LYS A 647 -23.25 -29.71 3.32
N ALA A 648 -23.22 -28.79 2.35
CA ALA A 648 -24.41 -28.05 1.91
C ALA A 648 -25.34 -28.91 1.04
N LYS A 649 -24.80 -29.74 0.14
CA LYS A 649 -25.56 -30.68 -0.71
C LYS A 649 -26.27 -31.73 0.14
N ALA A 650 -25.57 -32.37 1.08
CA ALA A 650 -26.14 -33.33 2.01
C ALA A 650 -27.26 -32.72 2.88
N LYS A 651 -27.08 -31.48 3.37
CA LYS A 651 -28.15 -30.75 4.08
C LYS A 651 -29.37 -30.44 3.22
N LYS A 652 -29.19 -30.25 1.90
CA LYS A 652 -30.31 -30.08 0.97
C LYS A 652 -31.03 -31.42 0.74
N GLU A 653 -30.29 -32.48 0.41
CA GLU A 653 -30.82 -33.84 0.21
C GLU A 653 -31.51 -34.42 1.46
N GLN A 654 -31.11 -33.99 2.66
CA GLN A 654 -31.79 -34.32 3.91
C GLN A 654 -33.04 -33.46 4.16
N LYS A 655 -33.09 -32.22 3.65
CA LYS A 655 -34.26 -31.34 3.72
C LYS A 655 -35.33 -31.67 2.68
N ASP A 656 -34.94 -32.19 1.52
CA ASP A 656 -35.85 -32.56 0.43
C ASP A 656 -36.43 -34.00 0.63
N ARG A 657 -35.96 -34.74 1.63
CA ARG A 657 -36.42 -36.12 1.98
C ARG A 657 -37.82 -36.26 2.65
N PRO A 658 -38.47 -35.26 3.28
CA PRO A 658 -39.76 -35.45 3.96
C PRO A 658 -40.93 -35.87 3.07
N GLU A 659 -40.98 -35.43 1.80
CA GLU A 659 -42.19 -35.56 0.98
C GLU A 659 -42.41 -36.99 0.44
N LEU A 660 -41.33 -37.75 0.24
CA LEU A 660 -41.40 -39.14 -0.25
C LEU A 660 -41.98 -40.14 0.76
N ARG A 661 -42.10 -39.81 2.05
CA ARG A 661 -42.64 -40.73 3.06
C ARG A 661 -44.17 -40.76 3.13
N ASN A 662 -44.85 -39.83 2.45
CA ASN A 662 -46.31 -39.72 2.46
C ASN A 662 -46.99 -40.37 1.24
N GLN A 663 -46.27 -41.19 0.46
CA GLN A 663 -46.83 -41.94 -0.69
C GLN A 663 -46.75 -43.47 -0.54
N GLU A 664 -46.19 -43.99 0.56
CA GLU A 664 -46.12 -45.44 0.86
C GLU A 664 -47.18 -45.88 1.89
N THR A 665 -48.24 -45.09 2.10
CA THR A 665 -49.28 -45.33 3.13
C THR A 665 -50.73 -45.33 2.62
N ASP A 666 -50.94 -45.44 1.30
CA ASP A 666 -52.25 -45.63 0.66
C ASP A 666 -52.30 -46.97 -0.10
N VAL A 667 -52.24 -48.08 0.64
CA VAL A 667 -52.61 -49.46 0.22
C VAL A 667 -53.25 -50.19 1.39
#